data_AF-W8BQA7-F1
#
_entry.id   AF-W8BQA7-F1
#
_cell.length_a   1.000
_cell.length_b   1.000
_cell.length_c   1.000
_cell.angle_alpha   90.00
_cell.angle_beta   90.00
_cell.angle_gamma   90.00
#
_symmetry.space_group_name_H-M   'P 1'
#
loop_
_entity.id
_entity.type
_entity.pdbx_description
1 polymer ?
#
loop_
_entity_poly.entity_id
_entity_poly.type
_entity_poly.pdbx_seq_one_letter_code
_entity_poly.pdbx_strand_id
1 'polypeptide(L)'
;MQNSTLSNASSSGSGSGSGTGTASVSASVGPSVGNVSSANSAADGVGGGGNTVGNTGDSLINVSSSANSSTSTSNGHDTKHNGFTGTSDGGTVDAQNNHDQAIVPAVNHNFHLDKSNQEIIRLIGQYLQDIGLEKSVKALMGESGCYLEHPAASKFREHVLSGEWNKADADLKELEPLIDNGKPSTIIEMKFLLLEQKYLEFLDDGCPLDALHVLRNELTPLQHNTSRVHQLSSYMMCSNNHDLYQRAKWEGKGILSRAVVMDRLQGFLPPTVMMPPRRLRHLLQQAVELQSVHCDFHDMAFKTNLQNVSLLSDHTCDTDGFPMQTIQVLTDHCDEVWYCKFSPDGLKLATGSKDSSVIIWDVDPFKLTLKHRRILEGQSNISVAFVSWSPDSKMLLVGGPDDTPEISIWNVDDGKLVLKMSQSVDDSLSCGAFNRDGTRFVCGGQKGQFYLCDLSGTILNTWEGVRINSVAYRADNKTIIASDNHYRIRGYNFEDPGTDFDILKEPHPIMTFTVNSADRLALLNISSQGLHLWDLEDKCLVRRFQGIRQSKFAIHSCFGGVNESFVASGSEDKLVCIWHIQREEPLGKLAGHTKTVNCVSWNPMFPSLLASASDDATVRIWGPKSHSANATPESDDCSSCSSSSSWNMTS
;
A
#
# COMPACT_ATOMS: atom_id res chain seq x y z
N MET A 1 23.17 -49.59 -68.86
CA MET A 1 22.22 -49.77 -69.99
C MET A 1 21.26 -48.58 -69.97
N GLN A 2 20.83 -48.07 -71.14
CA GLN A 2 19.60 -47.30 -71.44
C GLN A 2 19.10 -46.20 -70.45
N ASN A 3 18.71 -44.98 -70.87
CA ASN A 3 18.82 -44.33 -72.18
C ASN A 3 18.61 -42.78 -72.09
N SER A 4 18.82 -42.08 -73.21
CA SER A 4 18.52 -40.67 -73.55
C SER A 4 17.11 -40.17 -73.14
N THR A 5 16.82 -38.86 -72.98
CA THR A 5 16.91 -37.72 -73.97
C THR A 5 17.09 -36.34 -73.29
N LEU A 6 17.90 -35.39 -73.80
CA LEU A 6 17.59 -34.28 -74.76
C LEU A 6 16.34 -33.44 -74.41
N SER A 7 16.26 -32.11 -74.56
CA SER A 7 17.19 -30.97 -74.84
C SER A 7 16.39 -29.63 -74.63
N ASN A 8 16.82 -28.37 -74.86
CA ASN A 8 17.99 -27.74 -75.51
C ASN A 8 18.21 -26.26 -75.01
N ALA A 9 19.07 -25.49 -75.68
CA ALA A 9 19.39 -24.05 -75.51
C ALA A 9 18.32 -23.09 -76.16
N SER A 10 18.46 -21.75 -76.30
CA SER A 10 19.65 -20.87 -76.31
C SER A 10 19.44 -19.35 -76.06
N SER A 11 20.49 -18.75 -75.51
CA SER A 11 20.96 -17.34 -75.40
C SER A 11 20.47 -16.19 -76.31
N SER A 12 20.72 -14.98 -75.77
CA SER A 12 21.16 -13.71 -76.43
C SER A 12 20.09 -12.69 -76.90
N GLY A 13 20.43 -11.39 -76.81
CA GLY A 13 19.54 -10.28 -77.22
C GLY A 13 19.82 -8.92 -76.56
N SER A 14 21.02 -8.34 -76.73
CA SER A 14 21.34 -6.98 -76.26
C SER A 14 20.79 -5.90 -77.20
N GLY A 15 20.14 -4.85 -76.68
CA GLY A 15 19.66 -3.74 -77.50
C GLY A 15 19.38 -2.45 -76.70
N SER A 16 20.17 -1.41 -76.93
CA SER A 16 19.97 -0.06 -76.41
C SER A 16 19.17 0.82 -77.37
N GLY A 17 18.23 1.63 -76.87
CA GLY A 17 17.49 2.59 -77.71
C GLY A 17 16.84 3.72 -76.91
N SER A 18 17.26 4.96 -77.18
CA SER A 18 16.62 6.19 -76.69
C SER A 18 15.63 6.71 -77.72
N GLY A 19 14.48 7.24 -77.26
CA GLY A 19 13.46 7.80 -78.16
C GLY A 19 12.45 8.69 -77.46
N THR A 20 12.26 9.91 -77.98
CA THR A 20 11.32 10.94 -77.51
C THR A 20 10.16 11.10 -78.50
N GLY A 21 8.92 11.37 -78.05
CA GLY A 21 7.92 12.00 -78.93
C GLY A 21 6.42 11.73 -78.70
N THR A 22 5.77 12.61 -77.92
CA THR A 22 4.49 13.30 -78.22
C THR A 22 3.29 12.60 -78.93
N ALA A 23 2.14 12.57 -78.23
CA ALA A 23 0.76 12.78 -78.74
C ALA A 23 -0.12 13.20 -77.53
N SER A 24 -0.65 14.43 -77.44
CA SER A 24 -2.01 14.91 -77.84
C SER A 24 -3.18 14.30 -77.01
N VAL A 25 -4.33 14.94 -76.73
CA VAL A 25 -5.06 16.09 -77.34
C VAL A 25 -5.90 16.85 -76.26
N SER A 26 -6.12 18.18 -76.40
CA SER A 26 -7.30 19.01 -75.94
C SER A 26 -7.80 18.99 -74.47
N ALA A 27 -8.49 20.02 -73.93
CA ALA A 27 -8.58 21.47 -74.17
C ALA A 27 -9.40 22.19 -73.06
N SER A 28 -9.03 23.45 -72.72
CA SER A 28 -9.83 24.68 -72.43
C SER A 28 -11.34 24.60 -72.00
N VAL A 29 -11.95 25.46 -71.17
CA VAL A 29 -11.72 26.86 -70.66
C VAL A 29 -12.32 27.00 -69.24
N GLY A 30 -11.99 28.08 -68.49
CA GLY A 30 -12.65 28.47 -67.22
C GLY A 30 -13.90 29.38 -67.36
N PRO A 31 -13.97 30.56 -66.68
CA PRO A 31 -14.83 30.70 -65.49
C PRO A 31 -15.81 31.91 -65.51
N SER A 32 -16.79 31.97 -64.59
CA SER A 32 -17.44 33.24 -64.16
C SER A 32 -18.31 33.12 -62.89
N VAL A 33 -18.61 34.29 -62.30
CA VAL A 33 -19.28 34.57 -61.01
C VAL A 33 -20.82 34.51 -61.09
N GLY A 34 -21.49 34.20 -59.97
CA GLY A 34 -22.93 34.46 -59.75
C GLY A 34 -23.21 34.74 -58.26
N ASN A 35 -24.01 35.76 -57.93
CA ASN A 35 -24.12 36.31 -56.55
C ASN A 35 -25.57 36.74 -56.23
N VAL A 36 -26.11 36.35 -55.06
CA VAL A 36 -27.36 36.90 -54.48
C VAL A 36 -27.26 36.97 -52.95
N SER A 37 -27.90 38.00 -52.38
CA SER A 37 -27.96 38.44 -50.97
C SER A 37 -28.76 37.47 -50.05
N SER A 38 -28.79 37.61 -48.70
CA SER A 38 -28.90 38.85 -47.92
C SER A 38 -28.65 38.73 -46.40
N ALA A 39 -28.26 39.87 -45.79
CA ALA A 39 -28.58 40.42 -44.44
C ALA A 39 -28.46 39.54 -43.15
N ASN A 40 -28.09 40.06 -41.98
CA ASN A 40 -28.03 41.46 -41.52
C ASN A 40 -27.07 41.68 -40.31
N SER A 41 -26.62 42.93 -40.08
CA SER A 41 -26.07 43.56 -38.83
C SER A 41 -25.12 42.75 -37.89
N ALA A 42 -23.87 43.15 -37.59
CA ALA A 42 -23.33 44.42 -37.04
C ALA A 42 -23.71 44.67 -35.54
N ALA A 43 -22.90 45.33 -34.70
CA ALA A 43 -21.71 46.16 -34.92
C ALA A 43 -20.68 46.14 -33.75
N ASP A 44 -19.57 46.87 -33.91
CA ASP A 44 -18.47 47.06 -32.93
C ASP A 44 -18.84 47.83 -31.64
N GLY A 45 -17.96 47.77 -30.64
CA GLY A 45 -18.06 48.55 -29.40
C GLY A 45 -16.72 48.76 -28.69
N VAL A 46 -16.00 49.83 -29.05
CA VAL A 46 -14.81 50.29 -28.30
C VAL A 46 -15.26 51.10 -27.08
N GLY A 47 -14.69 50.82 -25.90
CA GLY A 47 -14.94 51.59 -24.69
C GLY A 47 -13.84 51.41 -23.65
N GLY A 48 -13.25 52.52 -23.19
CA GLY A 48 -12.24 52.54 -22.13
C GLY A 48 -12.60 53.54 -21.03
N GLY A 49 -11.89 53.44 -19.91
CA GLY A 49 -12.14 54.20 -18.67
C GLY A 49 -12.86 53.34 -17.62
N GLY A 50 -12.62 53.49 -16.32
CA GLY A 50 -11.70 54.42 -15.64
C GLY A 50 -12.40 55.30 -14.61
N ASN A 51 -12.32 54.90 -13.34
CA ASN A 51 -12.52 55.63 -12.06
C ASN A 51 -12.69 54.55 -10.97
N THR A 52 -12.05 54.55 -9.79
CA THR A 52 -12.00 55.53 -8.68
C THR A 52 -13.41 55.81 -8.12
N VAL A 53 -13.72 55.76 -6.81
CA VAL A 53 -13.00 55.89 -5.51
C VAL A 53 -13.70 54.94 -4.51
N GLY A 54 -13.14 54.43 -3.39
CA GLY A 54 -11.85 54.56 -2.70
C GLY A 54 -12.03 54.66 -1.17
N ASN A 55 -10.96 54.42 -0.37
CA ASN A 55 -10.91 54.47 1.12
C ASN A 55 -11.79 53.44 1.89
N THR A 56 -11.46 52.92 3.08
CA THR A 56 -10.30 52.96 4.01
C THR A 56 -10.03 51.52 4.52
N GLY A 57 -8.89 51.11 5.08
CA GLY A 57 -7.64 51.79 5.47
C GLY A 57 -6.69 50.76 6.13
N ASP A 58 -5.64 51.25 6.80
CA ASP A 58 -4.58 50.56 7.57
C ASP A 58 -4.89 49.13 8.09
N SER A 59 -3.94 48.17 8.13
CA SER A 59 -2.52 48.36 8.47
C SER A 59 -1.58 47.24 7.96
N LEU A 60 -0.29 47.56 7.87
CA LEU A 60 0.80 46.61 7.62
C LEU A 60 1.06 45.69 8.84
N ILE A 61 1.54 44.47 8.59
CA ILE A 61 2.83 43.98 9.13
C ILE A 61 3.32 42.77 8.32
N ASN A 62 4.63 42.68 8.17
CA ASN A 62 5.33 41.68 7.36
C ASN A 62 5.88 40.57 8.27
N VAL A 63 5.76 39.30 7.89
CA VAL A 63 6.38 38.16 8.61
C VAL A 63 7.25 37.36 7.65
N SER A 64 8.55 37.67 7.65
CA SER A 64 9.59 36.84 7.05
C SER A 64 10.08 35.81 8.07
N SER A 65 9.95 34.52 7.77
CA SER A 65 10.52 33.43 8.58
C SER A 65 11.65 32.72 7.83
N SER A 66 12.83 32.67 8.43
CA SER A 66 13.96 31.85 7.98
C SER A 66 14.93 31.59 9.14
N ALA A 67 15.76 30.54 8.98
CA ALA A 67 16.92 30.18 9.79
C ALA A 67 16.71 29.51 11.17
N ASN A 68 17.12 28.23 11.21
CA ASN A 68 18.10 27.65 12.15
C ASN A 68 17.67 27.00 13.49
N SER A 69 17.48 25.68 13.42
CA SER A 69 18.35 24.63 14.02
C SER A 69 18.86 24.71 15.47
N SER A 70 18.55 23.66 16.24
CA SER A 70 19.36 23.12 17.36
C SER A 70 18.96 21.65 17.60
N THR A 71 19.80 20.65 17.31
CA THR A 71 20.80 20.03 18.20
C THR A 71 20.24 19.45 19.51
N SER A 72 20.51 18.16 19.75
CA SER A 72 20.09 17.40 20.94
C SER A 72 21.07 17.50 22.11
N THR A 73 20.56 17.36 23.34
CA THR A 73 21.15 16.57 24.45
C THR A 73 20.19 16.52 25.65
N SER A 74 20.44 15.62 26.60
CA SER A 74 19.49 15.24 27.67
C SER A 74 19.90 15.69 29.07
N ASN A 75 18.91 15.84 29.96
CA ASN A 75 18.83 15.32 31.36
C ASN A 75 17.99 16.24 32.26
N GLY A 76 17.20 15.65 33.18
CA GLY A 76 16.37 16.42 34.12
C GLY A 76 15.28 15.60 34.81
N HIS A 77 15.67 14.62 35.63
CA HIS A 77 14.73 13.83 36.44
C HIS A 77 14.54 14.49 37.81
N ASP A 78 13.28 14.65 38.29
CA ASP A 78 13.02 14.63 39.74
C ASP A 78 11.55 14.28 40.04
N THR A 79 11.32 13.48 41.08
CA THR A 79 10.00 13.05 41.56
C THR A 79 9.82 13.49 43.01
N LYS A 80 8.67 14.10 43.37
CA LYS A 80 8.36 14.39 44.78
C LYS A 80 6.95 13.96 45.19
N HIS A 81 6.94 13.33 46.36
CA HIS A 81 5.84 12.60 46.97
C HIS A 81 5.03 13.52 47.90
N ASN A 82 3.78 13.15 48.19
CA ASN A 82 3.01 13.80 49.26
C ASN A 82 3.70 13.60 50.63
N GLY A 83 3.66 14.64 51.47
CA GLY A 83 4.10 14.60 52.87
C GLY A 83 3.15 15.39 53.76
N PHE A 84 2.67 14.77 54.84
CA PHE A 84 1.73 15.34 55.81
C PHE A 84 2.44 15.67 57.12
N THR A 85 2.24 16.88 57.64
CA THR A 85 2.66 17.28 59.00
C THR A 85 1.64 18.25 59.59
N GLY A 86 1.18 17.96 60.80
CA GLY A 86 0.34 18.88 61.58
C GLY A 86 1.10 19.49 62.76
N THR A 87 0.64 20.64 63.24
CA THR A 87 1.08 21.30 64.48
C THR A 87 -0.13 21.89 65.22
N SER A 88 0.02 22.12 66.53
CA SER A 88 -1.09 22.43 67.45
C SER A 88 -0.74 23.55 68.41
N ASP A 89 -1.64 24.54 68.54
CA ASP A 89 -1.74 25.55 69.62
C ASP A 89 -3.16 26.18 69.55
N GLY A 90 -3.78 26.75 70.59
CA GLY A 90 -3.34 26.83 71.99
C GLY A 90 -4.20 27.77 72.87
N GLY A 91 -5.38 27.32 73.34
CA GLY A 91 -6.24 28.02 74.34
C GLY A 91 -7.21 29.09 73.79
N THR A 92 -8.20 29.61 74.53
CA THR A 92 -8.76 29.22 75.86
C THR A 92 -10.11 29.94 76.10
N VAL A 93 -11.13 29.26 76.67
CA VAL A 93 -12.43 29.73 77.27
C VAL A 93 -13.23 30.86 76.54
N ASP A 94 -14.55 30.76 76.37
CA ASP A 94 -15.57 30.65 77.44
C ASP A 94 -16.88 29.93 76.99
N ALA A 95 -17.96 29.97 77.81
CA ALA A 95 -19.04 28.96 77.78
C ALA A 95 -20.47 29.42 77.36
N GLN A 96 -21.36 28.40 77.22
CA GLN A 96 -22.85 28.39 77.33
C GLN A 96 -23.73 28.19 76.05
N ASN A 97 -24.28 26.96 75.97
CA ASN A 97 -25.67 26.56 75.66
C ASN A 97 -26.34 26.66 74.27
N ASN A 98 -27.14 25.61 74.02
CA ASN A 98 -28.36 25.46 73.20
C ASN A 98 -28.30 25.21 71.67
N HIS A 99 -28.71 23.97 71.33
CA HIS A 99 -29.66 23.54 70.29
C HIS A 99 -29.47 23.87 68.79
N ASP A 100 -29.60 22.77 68.03
CA ASP A 100 -30.28 22.61 66.73
C ASP A 100 -29.64 22.98 65.38
N GLN A 101 -29.81 22.00 64.47
CA GLN A 101 -29.93 22.09 63.00
C GLN A 101 -28.75 22.61 62.15
N ALA A 102 -27.98 21.62 61.66
CA ALA A 102 -27.49 21.47 60.29
C ALA A 102 -27.31 22.71 59.39
N ILE A 103 -26.04 23.10 59.17
CA ILE A 103 -25.54 23.50 57.85
C ILE A 103 -24.29 22.68 57.54
N VAL A 104 -24.27 21.97 56.41
CA VAL A 104 -23.03 21.50 55.77
C VAL A 104 -22.71 22.50 54.65
N PRO A 105 -21.50 23.09 54.56
CA PRO A 105 -21.22 24.11 53.57
C PRO A 105 -21.26 23.55 52.14
N ALA A 106 -22.17 24.07 51.32
CA ALA A 106 -22.21 23.74 49.89
C ALA A 106 -21.07 24.45 49.15
N VAL A 107 -20.07 23.69 48.69
CA VAL A 107 -19.00 24.20 47.82
C VAL A 107 -19.54 24.33 46.39
N ASN A 108 -20.18 25.48 46.13
CA ASN A 108 -20.62 25.87 44.78
C ASN A 108 -19.40 26.22 43.90
N HIS A 109 -18.84 25.21 43.22
CA HIS A 109 -18.03 25.42 42.03
C HIS A 109 -18.73 24.81 40.82
N ASN A 110 -19.36 25.68 40.01
CA ASN A 110 -19.79 25.34 38.66
C ASN A 110 -18.56 25.14 37.77
N PHE A 111 -17.95 23.97 37.86
CA PHE A 111 -16.91 23.50 36.94
C PHE A 111 -17.56 23.25 35.57
N HIS A 112 -17.68 24.31 34.76
CA HIS A 112 -18.21 24.17 33.41
C HIS A 112 -17.12 23.62 32.48
N LEU A 113 -17.00 22.30 32.46
CA LEU A 113 -16.10 21.60 31.55
C LEU A 113 -16.48 21.92 30.10
N ASP A 114 -15.50 22.25 29.28
CA ASP A 114 -15.69 22.30 27.83
C ASP A 114 -16.19 20.95 27.29
N LYS A 115 -16.93 20.98 26.18
CA LYS A 115 -17.50 19.81 25.51
C LYS A 115 -16.46 18.70 25.28
N SER A 116 -15.23 19.05 24.89
CA SER A 116 -14.15 18.06 24.71
C SER A 116 -13.86 17.27 25.98
N ASN A 117 -13.77 17.95 27.12
CA ASN A 117 -13.50 17.33 28.43
C ASN A 117 -14.70 16.51 28.93
N GLN A 118 -15.93 16.93 28.65
CA GLN A 118 -17.14 16.13 28.95
C GLN A 118 -17.14 14.80 28.16
N GLU A 119 -16.78 14.85 26.87
CA GLU A 119 -16.67 13.65 26.02
C GLU A 119 -15.51 12.74 26.49
N ILE A 120 -14.36 13.31 26.86
CA ILE A 120 -13.22 12.55 27.43
C ILE A 120 -13.59 11.87 28.76
N ILE A 121 -14.28 12.56 29.68
CA ILE A 121 -14.72 11.97 30.96
C ILE A 121 -15.74 10.85 30.73
N ARG A 122 -16.63 10.97 29.74
CA ARG A 122 -17.52 9.87 29.34
C ARG A 122 -16.74 8.66 28.81
N LEU A 123 -15.72 8.86 27.98
CA LEU A 123 -14.87 7.79 27.45
C LEU A 123 -14.09 7.06 28.57
N ILE A 124 -13.53 7.81 29.53
CA ILE A 124 -12.87 7.25 30.71
C ILE A 124 -13.90 6.52 31.59
N GLY A 125 -15.07 7.11 31.83
CA GLY A 125 -16.15 6.52 32.61
C GLY A 125 -16.68 5.19 32.04
N GLN A 126 -16.83 5.09 30.71
CA GLN A 126 -17.21 3.84 30.04
C GLN A 126 -16.14 2.77 30.23
N TYR A 127 -14.86 3.11 30.00
CA TYR A 127 -13.75 2.17 30.15
C TYR A 127 -13.59 1.66 31.60
N LEU A 128 -13.76 2.54 32.59
CA LEU A 128 -13.79 2.16 34.00
C LEU A 128 -15.02 1.28 34.35
N GLN A 129 -16.18 1.52 33.72
CA GLN A 129 -17.35 0.66 33.89
C GLN A 129 -17.14 -0.73 33.25
N ASP A 130 -16.58 -0.80 32.05
CA ASP A 130 -16.27 -2.04 31.32
C ASP A 130 -15.26 -2.93 32.09
N ILE A 131 -14.41 -2.34 32.94
CA ILE A 131 -13.48 -3.06 33.84
C ILE A 131 -14.13 -3.42 35.19
N GLY A 132 -15.31 -2.88 35.51
CA GLY A 132 -16.03 -3.12 36.78
C GLY A 132 -15.66 -2.17 37.92
N LEU A 133 -14.98 -1.05 37.66
CA LEU A 133 -14.57 -0.05 38.66
C LEU A 133 -15.70 0.92 39.02
N GLU A 134 -16.90 0.39 39.31
CA GLU A 134 -18.13 1.17 39.53
C GLU A 134 -18.00 2.29 40.57
N LYS A 135 -17.26 2.05 41.66
CA LYS A 135 -17.08 3.05 42.73
C LYS A 135 -16.35 4.29 42.19
N SER A 136 -15.33 4.08 41.37
CA SER A 136 -14.57 5.15 40.72
C SER A 136 -15.42 5.89 39.67
N VAL A 137 -16.27 5.17 38.92
CA VAL A 137 -17.23 5.80 37.99
C VAL A 137 -18.22 6.68 38.75
N LYS A 138 -18.81 6.17 39.84
CA LYS A 138 -19.79 6.91 40.66
C LYS A 138 -19.18 8.17 41.31
N ALA A 139 -17.92 8.11 41.75
CA ALA A 139 -17.18 9.28 42.20
C ALA A 139 -16.90 10.27 41.06
N LEU A 140 -16.29 9.81 39.96
CA LEU A 140 -15.92 10.64 38.79
C LEU A 140 -17.13 11.40 38.21
N MET A 141 -18.28 10.74 38.06
CA MET A 141 -19.51 11.37 37.54
C MET A 141 -20.09 12.38 38.54
N GLY A 142 -19.99 12.13 39.85
CA GLY A 142 -20.40 13.06 40.91
C GLY A 142 -19.51 14.31 41.00
N GLU A 143 -18.20 14.14 40.88
CA GLU A 143 -17.21 15.23 40.95
C GLU A 143 -17.18 16.10 39.68
N SER A 144 -17.39 15.49 38.50
CA SER A 144 -17.39 16.19 37.21
C SER A 144 -18.74 16.76 36.77
N GLY A 145 -19.83 16.41 37.48
CA GLY A 145 -21.20 16.72 37.08
C GLY A 145 -21.65 16.07 35.75
N CYS A 146 -20.85 15.16 35.20
CA CYS A 146 -21.12 14.50 33.93
C CYS A 146 -21.97 13.25 34.12
N TYR A 147 -22.84 12.95 33.15
CA TYR A 147 -23.61 11.70 33.10
C TYR A 147 -23.09 10.81 31.97
N LEU A 148 -22.79 9.55 32.27
CA LEU A 148 -22.26 8.57 31.32
C LEU A 148 -23.27 8.24 30.19
N GLU A 149 -24.55 8.17 30.55
CA GLU A 149 -25.69 7.88 29.69
C GLU A 149 -26.87 8.78 30.10
N HIS A 150 -27.88 8.90 29.24
CA HIS A 150 -29.16 9.51 29.61
C HIS A 150 -29.94 8.59 30.56
N PRO A 151 -30.61 9.08 31.62
CA PRO A 151 -31.26 8.21 32.61
C PRO A 151 -32.27 7.20 32.03
N ALA A 152 -33.01 7.57 30.98
CA ALA A 152 -33.92 6.65 30.29
C ALA A 152 -33.18 5.50 29.57
N ALA A 153 -31.97 5.77 29.06
CA ALA A 153 -31.15 4.75 28.39
C ALA A 153 -30.53 3.77 29.41
N SER A 154 -30.16 4.25 30.60
CA SER A 154 -29.70 3.38 31.68
C SER A 154 -30.81 2.47 32.21
N LYS A 155 -32.05 2.96 32.38
CA LYS A 155 -33.23 2.10 32.69
C LYS A 155 -33.39 1.00 31.63
N PHE A 156 -33.40 1.39 30.35
CA PHE A 156 -33.58 0.49 29.23
C PHE A 156 -32.48 -0.59 29.20
N ARG A 157 -31.21 -0.18 29.36
CA ARG A 157 -30.05 -1.07 29.47
C ARG A 157 -30.18 -2.04 30.66
N GLU A 158 -30.63 -1.56 31.82
CA GLU A 158 -30.86 -2.41 33.00
C GLU A 158 -31.97 -3.44 32.75
N HIS A 159 -33.13 -3.03 32.22
CA HIS A 159 -34.24 -3.92 31.90
C HIS A 159 -33.93 -4.93 30.79
N VAL A 160 -33.11 -4.59 29.79
CA VAL A 160 -32.63 -5.51 28.75
C VAL A 160 -31.67 -6.56 29.32
N LEU A 161 -30.76 -6.17 30.22
CA LEU A 161 -29.81 -7.10 30.83
C LEU A 161 -30.49 -7.99 31.90
N SER A 162 -31.45 -7.46 32.66
CA SER A 162 -32.27 -8.23 33.61
C SER A 162 -33.27 -9.17 32.91
N GLY A 163 -33.64 -8.86 31.65
CA GLY A 163 -34.59 -9.63 30.84
C GLY A 163 -36.05 -9.28 31.09
N GLU A 164 -36.32 -8.10 31.64
CA GLU A 164 -37.68 -7.60 31.88
C GLU A 164 -38.25 -6.97 30.59
N TRP A 165 -38.40 -7.80 29.55
CA TRP A 165 -38.72 -7.39 28.17
C TRP A 165 -39.94 -6.46 28.04
N ASN A 166 -40.97 -6.65 28.89
CA ASN A 166 -42.16 -5.80 28.89
C ASN A 166 -41.91 -4.39 29.46
N LYS A 167 -40.91 -4.20 30.32
CA LYS A 167 -40.44 -2.88 30.77
C LYS A 167 -39.53 -2.24 29.73
N ALA A 168 -38.63 -3.02 29.10
CA ALA A 168 -37.80 -2.55 28.01
C ALA A 168 -38.64 -2.00 26.83
N ASP A 169 -39.79 -2.62 26.51
CA ASP A 169 -40.73 -2.08 25.51
C ASP A 169 -41.39 -0.77 25.97
N ALA A 170 -41.56 -0.53 27.27
CA ALA A 170 -42.08 0.74 27.79
C ALA A 170 -41.00 1.85 27.72
N ASP A 171 -39.79 1.55 28.18
CA ASP A 171 -38.64 2.48 28.13
C ASP A 171 -38.27 2.85 26.69
N LEU A 172 -38.44 1.94 25.72
CA LEU A 172 -38.22 2.24 24.29
C LEU A 172 -39.14 3.38 23.79
N LYS A 173 -40.33 3.55 24.38
CA LYS A 173 -41.25 4.67 24.09
C LYS A 173 -40.87 5.96 24.83
N GLU A 174 -40.19 5.86 25.98
CA GLU A 174 -39.56 7.01 26.65
C GLU A 174 -38.33 7.49 25.85
N LEU A 175 -37.65 6.59 25.15
CA LEU A 175 -36.48 6.87 24.30
C LEU A 175 -36.82 7.29 22.86
N GLU A 176 -37.98 6.92 22.32
CA GLU A 176 -38.44 7.25 20.96
C GLU A 176 -38.16 8.71 20.51
N PRO A 177 -38.48 9.78 21.27
CA PRO A 177 -38.19 11.16 20.86
C PRO A 177 -36.69 11.52 20.85
N LEU A 178 -35.82 10.70 21.44
CA LEU A 178 -34.37 10.89 21.49
C LEU A 178 -33.63 10.06 20.41
N ILE A 179 -34.31 9.14 19.73
CA ILE A 179 -33.72 8.24 18.74
C ILE A 179 -33.92 8.80 17.34
N ASP A 180 -32.82 9.28 16.73
CA ASP A 180 -32.73 9.50 15.27
C ASP A 180 -33.85 10.40 14.67
N ASN A 181 -34.31 11.39 15.46
CA ASN A 181 -35.46 12.27 15.20
C ASN A 181 -36.81 11.55 15.04
N GLY A 182 -37.02 10.42 15.72
CA GLY A 182 -38.28 9.69 15.74
C GLY A 182 -38.55 8.87 14.48
N LYS A 183 -37.51 8.38 13.79
CA LYS A 183 -37.70 7.49 12.61
C LYS A 183 -38.39 6.18 13.04
N PRO A 184 -39.62 5.90 12.56
CA PRO A 184 -40.37 4.72 13.02
C PRO A 184 -39.71 3.40 12.58
N SER A 185 -38.95 3.39 11.48
CA SER A 185 -38.17 2.22 11.04
C SER A 185 -37.17 1.76 12.10
N THR A 186 -36.44 2.70 12.71
CA THR A 186 -35.41 2.42 13.71
C THR A 186 -36.02 1.85 14.99
N ILE A 187 -37.16 2.41 15.43
CA ILE A 187 -37.92 1.91 16.58
C ILE A 187 -38.51 0.52 16.31
N ILE A 188 -39.02 0.28 15.10
CA ILE A 188 -39.51 -1.04 14.67
C ILE A 188 -38.38 -2.09 14.68
N GLU A 189 -37.17 -1.73 14.22
CA GLU A 189 -36.01 -2.63 14.22
C GLU A 189 -35.50 -2.93 15.64
N MET A 190 -35.37 -1.90 16.50
CA MET A 190 -35.03 -2.10 17.92
C MET A 190 -36.06 -2.97 18.65
N LYS A 191 -37.35 -2.72 18.41
CA LYS A 191 -38.46 -3.53 18.95
C LYS A 191 -38.41 -4.97 18.41
N PHE A 192 -38.10 -5.16 17.13
CA PHE A 192 -37.93 -6.50 16.55
C PHE A 192 -36.82 -7.29 17.27
N LEU A 193 -35.66 -6.67 17.53
CA LEU A 193 -34.53 -7.32 18.23
C LEU A 193 -34.87 -7.70 19.69
N LEU A 194 -35.58 -6.82 20.41
CA LEU A 194 -36.08 -7.13 21.76
C LEU A 194 -37.05 -8.32 21.75
N LEU A 195 -37.97 -8.35 20.79
CA LEU A 195 -38.97 -9.40 20.67
C LEU A 195 -38.38 -10.72 20.14
N GLU A 196 -37.34 -10.69 19.31
CA GLU A 196 -36.57 -11.86 18.90
C GLU A 196 -35.89 -12.53 20.10
N GLN A 197 -35.23 -11.77 20.98
CA GLN A 197 -34.64 -12.33 22.21
C GLN A 197 -35.72 -12.80 23.21
N LYS A 198 -36.81 -12.04 23.39
CA LYS A 198 -37.98 -12.46 24.20
C LYS A 198 -38.56 -13.79 23.71
N TYR A 199 -38.66 -13.98 22.39
CA TYR A 199 -39.11 -15.22 21.76
C TYR A 199 -38.17 -16.40 22.01
N LEU A 200 -36.85 -16.19 21.83
CA LEU A 200 -35.85 -17.23 22.05
C LEU A 200 -35.79 -17.65 23.53
N GLU A 201 -35.87 -16.71 24.47
CA GLU A 201 -35.90 -17.03 25.91
C GLU A 201 -37.16 -17.81 26.32
N PHE A 202 -38.34 -17.54 25.74
CA PHE A 202 -39.54 -18.36 25.99
C PHE A 202 -39.47 -19.77 25.39
N LEU A 203 -38.77 -19.97 24.27
CA LEU A 203 -38.49 -21.32 23.76
C LEU A 203 -37.52 -22.07 24.69
N ASP A 204 -36.50 -21.39 25.20
CA ASP A 204 -35.49 -21.95 26.11
C ASP A 204 -36.08 -22.33 27.48
N ASP A 205 -37.01 -21.50 28.00
CA ASP A 205 -37.79 -21.79 29.22
C ASP A 205 -38.82 -22.93 29.05
N GLY A 206 -39.02 -23.45 27.82
CA GLY A 206 -40.00 -24.50 27.55
C GLY A 206 -41.46 -24.02 27.49
N CYS A 207 -41.69 -22.75 27.15
CA CYS A 207 -43.00 -22.10 27.06
C CYS A 207 -43.42 -21.81 25.59
N PRO A 208 -43.69 -22.83 24.75
CA PRO A 208 -43.94 -22.65 23.32
C PRO A 208 -45.25 -21.92 23.00
N LEU A 209 -46.23 -21.91 23.92
CA LEU A 209 -47.47 -21.16 23.74
C LEU A 209 -47.25 -19.64 23.86
N ASP A 210 -46.42 -19.23 24.82
CA ASP A 210 -46.05 -17.82 25.02
C ASP A 210 -45.09 -17.35 23.92
N ALA A 211 -44.15 -18.22 23.50
CA ALA A 211 -43.33 -17.98 22.31
C ALA A 211 -44.20 -17.80 21.05
N LEU A 212 -45.20 -18.65 20.81
CA LEU A 212 -46.14 -18.50 19.70
C LEU A 212 -46.98 -17.22 19.82
N HIS A 213 -47.35 -16.79 21.04
CA HIS A 213 -48.01 -15.52 21.29
C HIS A 213 -47.14 -14.34 20.83
N VAL A 214 -45.88 -14.29 21.25
CA VAL A 214 -44.92 -13.24 20.84
C VAL A 214 -44.74 -13.25 19.32
N LEU A 215 -44.54 -14.43 18.72
CA LEU A 215 -44.34 -14.56 17.27
C LEU A 215 -45.54 -14.04 16.47
N ARG A 216 -46.76 -14.41 16.86
CA ARG A 216 -47.99 -14.08 16.13
C ARG A 216 -48.51 -12.67 16.40
N ASN A 217 -48.46 -12.22 17.65
CA ASN A 217 -49.16 -11.01 18.10
C ASN A 217 -48.22 -9.82 18.34
N GLU A 218 -46.92 -10.04 18.50
CA GLU A 218 -45.94 -8.96 18.75
C GLU A 218 -44.95 -8.80 17.59
N LEU A 219 -44.37 -9.89 17.05
CA LEU A 219 -43.41 -9.87 15.94
C LEU A 219 -44.09 -9.71 14.56
N THR A 220 -45.02 -10.59 14.22
CA THR A 220 -45.66 -10.60 12.87
C THR A 220 -46.31 -9.24 12.49
N PRO A 221 -47.00 -8.51 13.40
CA PRO A 221 -47.59 -7.22 13.05
C PRO A 221 -46.60 -6.09 12.71
N LEU A 222 -45.32 -6.23 13.06
CA LEU A 222 -44.29 -5.24 12.70
C LEU A 222 -43.98 -5.21 11.20
N GLN A 223 -44.31 -6.28 10.46
CA GLN A 223 -44.00 -6.48 9.03
C GLN A 223 -42.50 -6.37 8.66
N HIS A 224 -41.62 -6.25 9.66
CA HIS A 224 -40.18 -6.14 9.50
C HIS A 224 -39.53 -7.52 9.36
N ASN A 225 -38.54 -7.63 8.47
CA ASN A 225 -37.71 -8.82 8.26
C ASN A 225 -38.50 -10.16 8.25
N THR A 226 -39.51 -10.25 7.37
CA THR A 226 -40.42 -11.40 7.30
C THR A 226 -39.72 -12.73 7.05
N SER A 227 -38.61 -12.74 6.31
CA SER A 227 -37.76 -13.93 6.13
C SER A 227 -37.15 -14.42 7.45
N ARG A 228 -36.75 -13.52 8.35
CA ARG A 228 -36.33 -13.89 9.71
C ARG A 228 -37.49 -14.38 10.56
N VAL A 229 -38.69 -13.81 10.46
CA VAL A 229 -39.90 -14.33 11.14
C VAL A 229 -40.21 -15.76 10.70
N HIS A 230 -40.07 -16.08 9.41
CA HIS A 230 -40.20 -17.45 8.92
C HIS A 230 -39.12 -18.39 9.49
N GLN A 231 -37.86 -17.95 9.58
CA GLN A 231 -36.80 -18.73 10.26
C GLN A 231 -37.13 -18.98 11.74
N LEU A 232 -37.54 -17.96 12.48
CA LEU A 232 -37.95 -18.07 13.88
C LEU A 232 -39.06 -19.12 14.04
N SER A 233 -40.08 -19.11 13.17
CA SER A 233 -41.16 -20.09 13.21
C SER A 233 -40.69 -21.55 13.08
N SER A 234 -39.55 -21.80 12.41
CA SER A 234 -38.98 -23.15 12.28
C SER A 234 -38.34 -23.64 13.59
N TYR A 235 -37.93 -22.73 14.48
CA TYR A 235 -37.28 -23.08 15.74
C TYR A 235 -38.24 -23.72 16.75
N MET A 236 -39.56 -23.54 16.60
CA MET A 236 -40.58 -24.30 17.35
C MET A 236 -40.55 -25.81 17.08
N MET A 237 -39.89 -26.26 16.01
CA MET A 237 -39.73 -27.67 15.66
C MET A 237 -38.45 -28.30 16.25
N CYS A 238 -37.67 -27.55 17.05
CA CYS A 238 -36.50 -28.09 17.74
C CYS A 238 -36.93 -28.98 18.91
N SER A 239 -36.38 -30.19 19.02
CA SER A 239 -36.81 -31.14 20.07
C SER A 239 -36.18 -30.86 21.44
N ASN A 240 -34.98 -30.27 21.46
CA ASN A 240 -34.19 -29.98 22.65
C ASN A 240 -33.58 -28.58 22.53
N ASN A 241 -33.33 -27.89 23.65
CA ASN A 241 -32.68 -26.56 23.68
C ASN A 241 -31.31 -26.56 22.97
N HIS A 242 -30.56 -27.68 22.97
CA HIS A 242 -29.29 -27.78 22.25
C HIS A 242 -29.45 -27.70 20.71
N ASP A 243 -30.57 -28.19 20.15
CA ASP A 243 -30.89 -28.05 18.72
C ASP A 243 -31.30 -26.60 18.39
N LEU A 244 -32.05 -25.95 19.30
CA LEU A 244 -32.33 -24.51 19.24
C LEU A 244 -31.02 -23.69 19.20
N TYR A 245 -30.08 -23.95 20.10
CA TYR A 245 -28.79 -23.22 20.16
C TYR A 245 -28.00 -23.36 18.85
N GLN A 246 -27.90 -24.57 18.29
CA GLN A 246 -27.20 -24.81 17.02
C GLN A 246 -27.92 -24.14 15.83
N ARG A 247 -29.25 -24.26 15.74
CA ARG A 247 -30.07 -23.68 14.64
C ARG A 247 -30.18 -22.15 14.69
N ALA A 248 -30.17 -21.57 15.88
CA ALA A 248 -30.21 -20.12 16.10
C ALA A 248 -28.83 -19.46 16.08
N LYS A 249 -27.74 -20.24 16.24
CA LYS A 249 -26.38 -19.75 16.55
C LYS A 249 -26.39 -18.82 17.78
N TRP A 250 -27.01 -19.31 18.85
CA TRP A 250 -27.33 -18.55 20.06
C TRP A 250 -26.83 -19.33 21.28
N GLU A 251 -26.19 -18.65 22.23
CA GLU A 251 -25.51 -19.27 23.38
C GLU A 251 -26.46 -19.69 24.52
N GLY A 252 -27.77 -19.55 24.32
CA GLY A 252 -28.81 -19.78 25.33
C GLY A 252 -29.19 -18.52 26.11
N LYS A 253 -30.19 -18.64 26.98
CA LYS A 253 -30.66 -17.57 27.87
C LYS A 253 -29.59 -17.21 28.91
N GLY A 254 -29.12 -15.96 28.89
CA GLY A 254 -28.14 -15.49 29.87
C GLY A 254 -27.65 -14.06 29.65
N ILE A 255 -26.77 -13.61 30.55
CA ILE A 255 -26.20 -12.25 30.52
C ILE A 255 -25.41 -12.02 29.22
N LEU A 256 -24.74 -13.04 28.68
CA LEU A 256 -23.95 -12.93 27.44
C LEU A 256 -24.84 -12.67 26.21
N SER A 257 -25.90 -13.47 25.99
CA SER A 257 -26.80 -13.26 24.86
C SER A 257 -27.55 -11.93 24.95
N ARG A 258 -27.97 -11.53 26.16
CA ARG A 258 -28.56 -10.20 26.41
C ARG A 258 -27.58 -9.05 26.20
N ALA A 259 -26.31 -9.23 26.58
CA ALA A 259 -25.25 -8.24 26.31
C ALA A 259 -24.98 -8.10 24.80
N VAL A 260 -25.01 -9.19 24.02
CA VAL A 260 -24.88 -9.14 22.55
C VAL A 260 -26.09 -8.47 21.89
N VAL A 261 -27.31 -8.69 22.40
CA VAL A 261 -28.51 -7.95 21.96
C VAL A 261 -28.40 -6.48 22.33
N MET A 262 -27.90 -6.15 23.53
CA MET A 262 -27.66 -4.78 23.95
C MET A 262 -26.59 -4.08 23.08
N ASP A 263 -25.45 -4.73 22.78
CA ASP A 263 -24.36 -4.25 21.91
C ASP A 263 -24.89 -3.82 20.53
N ARG A 264 -25.84 -4.59 19.97
CA ARG A 264 -26.59 -4.21 18.75
C ARG A 264 -27.55 -3.03 18.97
N LEU A 265 -28.33 -3.04 20.06
CA LEU A 265 -29.24 -1.94 20.40
C LEU A 265 -28.51 -0.61 20.64
N GLN A 266 -27.26 -0.65 21.14
CA GLN A 266 -26.40 0.53 21.27
C GLN A 266 -26.10 1.18 19.91
N GLY A 267 -26.03 0.41 18.82
CA GLY A 267 -25.75 0.91 17.47
C GLY A 267 -26.83 1.83 16.88
N PHE A 268 -28.07 1.73 17.37
CA PHE A 268 -29.19 2.58 16.95
C PHE A 268 -29.38 3.83 17.83
N LEU A 269 -28.72 3.88 18.98
CA LEU A 269 -28.86 4.95 19.96
C LEU A 269 -27.82 6.07 19.70
N PRO A 270 -28.23 7.35 19.61
CA PRO A 270 -27.28 8.43 19.38
C PRO A 270 -26.21 8.52 20.49
N PRO A 271 -24.92 8.80 20.17
CA PRO A 271 -23.83 8.88 21.17
C PRO A 271 -24.04 9.89 22.31
N THR A 272 -24.95 10.85 22.15
CA THR A 272 -25.38 11.82 23.16
C THR A 272 -26.33 11.22 24.21
N VAL A 273 -27.07 10.17 23.84
CA VAL A 273 -28.04 9.44 24.68
C VAL A 273 -27.34 8.29 25.39
N MET A 274 -26.53 7.53 24.66
CA MET A 274 -25.72 6.44 25.19
C MET A 274 -24.56 6.19 24.22
N MET A 275 -23.33 6.01 24.73
CA MET A 275 -22.18 5.87 23.85
C MET A 275 -22.09 4.46 23.21
N PRO A 276 -21.55 4.34 21.97
CA PRO A 276 -21.25 3.06 21.36
C PRO A 276 -20.34 2.18 22.24
N PRO A 277 -20.42 0.84 22.13
CA PRO A 277 -19.70 -0.08 23.01
C PRO A 277 -18.18 0.08 22.88
N ARG A 278 -17.49 0.10 24.03
CA ARG A 278 -16.01 0.13 24.11
C ARG A 278 -15.39 1.26 23.26
N ARG A 279 -16.02 2.46 23.22
CA ARG A 279 -15.67 3.53 22.26
C ARG A 279 -14.23 4.01 22.41
N LEU A 280 -13.71 4.10 23.64
CA LEU A 280 -12.31 4.47 23.89
C LEU A 280 -11.34 3.50 23.20
N ARG A 281 -11.59 2.19 23.26
CA ARG A 281 -10.74 1.18 22.61
C ARG A 281 -10.72 1.32 21.09
N HIS A 282 -11.84 1.67 20.48
CA HIS A 282 -11.92 1.95 19.04
C HIS A 282 -11.14 3.21 18.67
N LEU A 283 -11.22 4.28 19.47
CA LEU A 283 -10.43 5.50 19.24
C LEU A 283 -8.93 5.26 19.39
N LEU A 284 -8.50 4.45 20.37
CA LEU A 284 -7.10 4.08 20.56
C LEU A 284 -6.59 3.17 19.43
N GLN A 285 -7.43 2.26 18.90
CA GLN A 285 -7.10 1.47 17.71
C GLN A 285 -6.89 2.39 16.49
N GLN A 286 -7.79 3.34 16.25
CA GLN A 286 -7.66 4.34 15.18
C GLN A 286 -6.40 5.22 15.35
N ALA A 287 -6.02 5.56 16.59
CA ALA A 287 -4.78 6.28 16.87
C ALA A 287 -3.52 5.46 16.55
N VAL A 288 -3.50 4.16 16.91
CA VAL A 288 -2.39 3.24 16.57
C VAL A 288 -2.28 3.04 15.05
N GLU A 289 -3.41 2.91 14.35
CA GLU A 289 -3.45 2.83 12.89
C GLU A 289 -2.88 4.10 12.24
N LEU A 290 -3.34 5.29 12.68
CA LEU A 290 -2.81 6.57 12.21
C LEU A 290 -1.31 6.74 12.49
N GLN A 291 -0.84 6.41 13.70
CA GLN A 291 0.59 6.45 14.02
C GLN A 291 1.40 5.50 13.11
N SER A 292 0.90 4.29 12.83
CA SER A 292 1.59 3.36 11.93
C SER A 292 1.67 3.82 10.47
N VAL A 293 0.67 4.57 9.99
CA VAL A 293 0.72 5.21 8.65
C VAL A 293 1.74 6.36 8.59
N HIS A 294 1.95 7.08 9.69
CA HIS A 294 2.92 8.18 9.79
C HIS A 294 4.33 7.73 10.21
N CYS A 295 4.55 6.42 10.43
CA CYS A 295 5.81 5.88 10.90
C CYS A 295 6.76 5.51 9.76
N ASP A 296 7.95 6.13 9.74
CA ASP A 296 8.87 6.15 8.59
C ASP A 296 9.48 4.81 8.17
N PHE A 297 9.50 3.81 9.07
CA PHE A 297 10.04 2.47 8.83
C PHE A 297 8.99 1.37 9.04
N HIS A 298 7.70 1.74 9.04
CA HIS A 298 6.61 0.76 9.01
C HIS A 298 6.60 -0.02 7.69
N ASP A 299 5.80 -1.08 7.54
CA ASP A 299 5.82 -2.00 6.37
C ASP A 299 7.06 -2.94 6.25
N MET A 300 7.91 -2.99 7.28
CA MET A 300 8.95 -4.03 7.45
C MET A 300 8.43 -5.27 8.20
N ALA A 301 7.31 -5.84 7.71
CA ALA A 301 6.65 -7.07 8.19
C ALA A 301 6.05 -7.11 9.62
N PHE A 302 6.23 -6.08 10.46
CA PHE A 302 5.60 -6.03 11.80
C PHE A 302 4.16 -5.51 11.77
N LYS A 303 3.23 -6.26 12.39
CA LYS A 303 1.82 -5.84 12.55
C LYS A 303 1.62 -5.03 13.84
N THR A 304 1.32 -3.74 13.67
CA THR A 304 0.91 -2.83 14.75
C THR A 304 -0.49 -3.18 15.26
N ASN A 305 -0.66 -3.15 16.59
CA ASN A 305 -1.90 -3.47 17.30
C ASN A 305 -1.83 -2.87 18.72
N LEU A 306 -2.99 -2.67 19.35
CA LEU A 306 -3.15 -2.22 20.76
C LEU A 306 -2.40 -3.06 21.83
N GLN A 307 -1.89 -4.25 21.48
CA GLN A 307 -1.12 -5.12 22.37
C GLN A 307 0.40 -4.99 22.18
N ASN A 308 0.84 -4.50 21.02
CA ASN A 308 2.24 -4.47 20.60
C ASN A 308 2.81 -3.04 20.58
N VAL A 309 1.93 -2.03 20.52
CA VAL A 309 2.28 -0.61 20.45
C VAL A 309 2.03 0.05 21.81
N SER A 310 3.01 0.82 22.29
CA SER A 310 2.86 1.66 23.46
C SER A 310 1.79 2.74 23.22
N LEU A 311 0.82 2.85 24.11
CA LEU A 311 -0.14 3.97 24.12
C LEU A 311 0.36 5.20 24.88
N LEU A 312 1.57 5.13 25.45
CA LEU A 312 2.18 6.19 26.27
C LEU A 312 3.19 7.05 25.48
N SER A 313 3.46 6.70 24.24
CA SER A 313 4.49 7.28 23.37
C SER A 313 4.13 7.00 21.91
N ASP A 314 4.31 7.96 21.01
CA ASP A 314 4.02 7.73 19.58
C ASP A 314 4.83 6.56 19.00
N HIS A 315 4.19 5.78 18.12
CA HIS A 315 4.82 4.60 17.53
C HIS A 315 5.93 4.96 16.54
N THR A 316 7.15 4.53 16.85
CA THR A 316 8.29 4.49 15.93
C THR A 316 8.74 3.04 15.73
N CYS A 317 8.92 2.61 14.48
CA CYS A 317 9.61 1.37 14.14
C CYS A 317 11.13 1.55 14.24
N ASP A 318 11.82 0.56 14.82
CA ASP A 318 13.27 0.52 14.85
C ASP A 318 13.87 0.33 13.46
N THR A 319 15.04 0.92 13.20
CA THR A 319 15.77 0.80 11.93
C THR A 319 16.35 -0.60 11.67
N ASP A 320 16.18 -1.52 12.63
CA ASP A 320 17.00 -2.73 12.75
C ASP A 320 16.56 -3.85 11.80
N GLY A 321 15.43 -3.69 11.12
CA GLY A 321 15.02 -4.53 9.99
C GLY A 321 15.29 -3.91 8.60
N PHE A 322 15.74 -2.66 8.52
CA PHE A 322 15.75 -1.86 7.29
C PHE A 322 17.12 -1.92 6.57
N PRO A 323 17.17 -2.04 5.22
CA PRO A 323 18.42 -2.29 4.48
C PRO A 323 19.34 -1.05 4.38
N MET A 324 20.05 -0.75 5.47
CA MET A 324 20.89 0.45 5.62
C MET A 324 22.40 0.19 5.61
N GLN A 325 22.84 -1.06 5.79
CA GLN A 325 24.26 -1.41 5.90
C GLN A 325 24.66 -2.39 4.78
N THR A 326 25.83 -2.20 4.14
CA THR A 326 26.37 -3.24 3.25
C THR A 326 26.72 -4.46 4.10
N ILE A 327 26.04 -5.59 3.88
CA ILE A 327 26.35 -6.89 4.49
C ILE A 327 27.43 -7.61 3.67
N GLN A 328 27.36 -7.50 2.34
CA GLN A 328 28.27 -8.19 1.43
C GLN A 328 28.56 -7.36 0.19
N VAL A 329 29.78 -7.48 -0.34
CA VAL A 329 30.18 -6.98 -1.66
C VAL A 329 30.52 -8.19 -2.52
N LEU A 330 29.95 -8.25 -3.72
CA LEU A 330 30.20 -9.26 -4.73
C LEU A 330 31.12 -8.66 -5.79
N THR A 331 32.19 -9.36 -6.16
CA THR A 331 33.29 -8.82 -7.00
C THR A 331 33.73 -9.80 -8.09
N ASP A 332 32.83 -10.70 -8.48
CA ASP A 332 33.09 -11.80 -9.41
C ASP A 332 32.93 -11.38 -10.88
N HIS A 333 32.39 -10.18 -11.13
CA HIS A 333 32.35 -9.52 -12.43
C HIS A 333 33.69 -8.82 -12.75
N CYS A 334 34.03 -8.74 -14.03
CA CYS A 334 35.31 -8.21 -14.52
C CYS A 334 35.23 -6.80 -15.12
N ASP A 335 34.02 -6.29 -15.36
CA ASP A 335 33.76 -4.94 -15.88
C ASP A 335 32.44 -4.40 -15.28
N GLU A 336 31.98 -3.25 -15.75
CA GLU A 336 30.83 -2.48 -15.28
C GLU A 336 29.54 -3.31 -15.19
N VAL A 337 28.94 -3.39 -13.99
CA VAL A 337 27.67 -4.10 -13.77
C VAL A 337 26.51 -3.14 -13.98
N TRP A 338 25.74 -3.37 -15.04
CA TRP A 338 24.65 -2.48 -15.46
C TRP A 338 23.30 -2.87 -14.86
N TYR A 339 23.06 -4.16 -14.58
CA TYR A 339 21.75 -4.64 -14.16
C TYR A 339 21.81 -5.68 -13.03
N CYS A 340 20.88 -5.61 -12.08
CA CYS A 340 20.67 -6.65 -11.07
C CYS A 340 19.18 -6.81 -10.75
N LYS A 341 18.67 -8.04 -10.64
CA LYS A 341 17.25 -8.28 -10.31
C LYS A 341 17.05 -9.55 -9.50
N PHE A 342 16.32 -9.45 -8.40
CA PHE A 342 15.87 -10.61 -7.64
C PHE A 342 14.78 -11.37 -8.42
N SER A 343 14.75 -12.69 -8.26
CA SER A 343 13.67 -13.54 -8.75
C SER A 343 12.35 -13.28 -8.00
N PRO A 344 11.19 -13.55 -8.61
CA PRO A 344 9.89 -13.50 -7.93
C PRO A 344 9.80 -14.37 -6.66
N ASP A 345 10.50 -15.50 -6.60
CA ASP A 345 10.61 -16.34 -5.40
C ASP A 345 11.52 -15.77 -4.30
N GLY A 346 12.24 -14.67 -4.58
CA GLY A 346 13.19 -14.02 -3.67
C GLY A 346 14.44 -14.85 -3.33
N LEU A 347 14.58 -16.08 -3.85
CA LEU A 347 15.67 -17.00 -3.51
C LEU A 347 16.91 -16.85 -4.40
N LYS A 348 16.82 -16.06 -5.48
CA LYS A 348 17.91 -15.89 -6.46
C LYS A 348 18.10 -14.41 -6.81
N LEU A 349 19.34 -14.01 -7.09
CA LEU A 349 19.67 -12.76 -7.78
C LEU A 349 20.29 -13.10 -9.13
N ALA A 350 19.96 -12.35 -10.18
CA ALA A 350 20.69 -12.35 -11.44
C ALA A 350 21.36 -10.99 -11.62
N THR A 351 22.64 -10.99 -12.02
CA THR A 351 23.43 -9.78 -12.29
C THR A 351 23.99 -9.83 -13.70
N GLY A 352 23.82 -8.74 -14.46
CA GLY A 352 24.24 -8.61 -15.85
C GLY A 352 25.29 -7.51 -15.99
N SER A 353 26.38 -7.85 -16.67
CA SER A 353 27.57 -7.01 -16.78
C SER A 353 27.99 -6.79 -18.24
N LYS A 354 28.73 -5.70 -18.42
CA LYS A 354 29.43 -5.34 -19.65
C LYS A 354 30.46 -6.39 -20.09
N ASP A 355 30.98 -7.18 -19.16
CA ASP A 355 31.90 -8.32 -19.40
C ASP A 355 31.26 -9.51 -20.17
N SER A 356 30.00 -9.38 -20.60
CA SER A 356 29.20 -10.38 -21.31
C SER A 356 28.76 -11.59 -20.46
N SER A 357 28.95 -11.55 -19.14
CA SER A 357 28.43 -12.57 -18.24
C SER A 357 27.09 -12.19 -17.60
N VAL A 358 26.26 -13.20 -17.38
CA VAL A 358 25.19 -13.16 -16.38
C VAL A 358 25.58 -14.11 -15.25
N ILE A 359 25.69 -13.58 -14.03
CA ILE A 359 25.95 -14.39 -12.84
C ILE A 359 24.64 -14.59 -12.08
N ILE A 360 24.39 -15.84 -11.69
CA ILE A 360 23.28 -16.23 -10.83
C ILE A 360 23.82 -16.49 -9.43
N TRP A 361 23.11 -15.96 -8.44
CA TRP A 361 23.42 -16.07 -7.03
C TRP A 361 22.26 -16.70 -6.29
N ASP A 362 22.54 -17.66 -5.41
CA ASP A 362 21.54 -18.16 -4.45
C ASP A 362 21.55 -17.28 -3.19
N VAL A 363 20.36 -16.91 -2.71
CA VAL A 363 20.15 -16.12 -1.50
C VAL A 363 20.03 -17.05 -0.28
N ASP A 364 20.69 -16.69 0.82
CA ASP A 364 20.53 -17.33 2.13
C ASP A 364 19.58 -16.48 3.00
N PRO A 365 18.28 -16.85 3.15
CA PRO A 365 17.29 -15.99 3.80
C PRO A 365 17.55 -15.73 5.28
N PHE A 366 18.30 -16.61 5.95
CA PHE A 366 18.62 -16.48 7.37
C PHE A 366 19.82 -15.58 7.64
N LYS A 367 20.75 -15.50 6.66
CA LYS A 367 21.97 -14.69 6.77
C LYS A 367 21.92 -13.38 5.98
N LEU A 368 20.97 -13.24 5.06
CA LEU A 368 20.85 -12.12 4.13
C LEU A 368 22.12 -11.94 3.26
N THR A 369 22.81 -13.05 3.00
CA THR A 369 24.02 -13.16 2.17
C THR A 369 23.75 -13.94 0.90
N LEU A 370 24.48 -13.64 -0.17
CA LEU A 370 24.39 -14.33 -1.45
C LEU A 370 25.62 -15.22 -1.68
N LYS A 371 25.44 -16.31 -2.44
CA LYS A 371 26.52 -17.23 -2.85
C LYS A 371 26.49 -17.38 -4.37
N HIS A 372 27.66 -17.34 -5.01
CA HIS A 372 27.79 -17.58 -6.44
C HIS A 372 27.28 -19.00 -6.77
N ARG A 373 26.25 -19.10 -7.63
CA ARG A 373 25.66 -20.37 -8.07
C ARG A 373 26.27 -20.84 -9.39
N ARG A 374 26.23 -19.97 -10.41
CA ARG A 374 26.72 -20.26 -11.77
C ARG A 374 26.84 -18.98 -12.60
N ILE A 375 27.66 -19.06 -13.64
CA ILE A 375 27.64 -18.13 -14.77
C ILE A 375 26.80 -18.76 -15.90
N LEU A 376 26.05 -17.94 -16.66
CA LEU A 376 25.34 -18.38 -17.86
C LEU A 376 26.27 -18.27 -19.09
N GLU A 377 27.11 -19.29 -19.27
CA GLU A 377 28.12 -19.34 -20.32
C GLU A 377 27.51 -19.59 -21.71
N GLY A 378 27.79 -18.71 -22.67
CA GLY A 378 27.37 -18.83 -24.08
C GLY A 378 26.88 -17.54 -24.73
N GLN A 379 26.78 -16.43 -23.99
CA GLN A 379 26.68 -15.07 -24.55
C GLN A 379 28.03 -14.63 -25.15
N SER A 380 28.43 -15.21 -26.28
CA SER A 380 29.72 -14.89 -26.91
C SER A 380 29.74 -13.47 -27.48
N ASN A 381 30.37 -12.55 -26.74
CA ASN A 381 30.66 -11.15 -27.11
C ASN A 381 29.46 -10.17 -27.08
N ILE A 382 28.47 -10.38 -26.20
CA ILE A 382 27.36 -9.42 -25.98
C ILE A 382 27.32 -9.02 -24.51
N SER A 383 27.67 -7.76 -24.23
CA SER A 383 27.45 -7.09 -22.94
C SER A 383 25.98 -7.12 -22.54
N VAL A 384 25.66 -7.30 -21.26
CA VAL A 384 24.28 -7.48 -20.79
C VAL A 384 23.74 -6.17 -20.20
N ALA A 385 22.69 -5.61 -20.81
CA ALA A 385 22.09 -4.34 -20.35
C ALA A 385 20.80 -4.54 -19.54
N PHE A 386 20.03 -5.60 -19.79
CA PHE A 386 18.84 -5.90 -18.99
C PHE A 386 18.63 -7.39 -18.73
N VAL A 387 17.93 -7.67 -17.63
CA VAL A 387 17.57 -9.02 -17.20
C VAL A 387 16.11 -9.04 -16.71
N SER A 388 15.31 -10.00 -17.17
CA SER A 388 13.92 -10.16 -16.76
C SER A 388 13.63 -11.62 -16.39
N TRP A 389 13.10 -11.84 -15.18
CA TRP A 389 12.76 -13.17 -14.69
C TRP A 389 11.38 -13.63 -15.20
N SER A 390 11.23 -14.92 -15.45
CA SER A 390 9.90 -15.52 -15.59
C SER A 390 9.16 -15.48 -14.24
N PRO A 391 7.82 -15.42 -14.25
CA PRO A 391 7.00 -15.41 -13.03
C PRO A 391 7.24 -16.62 -12.12
N ASP A 392 7.61 -17.78 -12.70
CA ASP A 392 7.89 -19.02 -11.98
C ASP A 392 9.34 -19.14 -11.46
N SER A 393 10.17 -18.10 -11.64
CA SER A 393 11.56 -17.99 -11.17
C SER A 393 12.54 -19.05 -11.71
N LYS A 394 12.23 -19.70 -12.84
CA LYS A 394 13.10 -20.72 -13.48
C LYS A 394 13.77 -20.24 -14.77
N MET A 395 13.17 -19.29 -15.48
CA MET A 395 13.70 -18.79 -16.76
C MET A 395 14.13 -17.33 -16.64
N LEU A 396 15.09 -16.95 -17.47
CA LEU A 396 15.70 -15.63 -17.48
C LEU A 396 15.83 -15.12 -18.90
N LEU A 397 15.11 -14.04 -19.22
CA LEU A 397 15.27 -13.26 -20.45
C LEU A 397 16.43 -12.28 -20.26
N VAL A 398 17.39 -12.34 -21.19
CA VAL A 398 18.65 -11.58 -21.17
C VAL A 398 18.80 -10.89 -22.52
N GLY A 399 19.12 -9.60 -22.51
CA GLY A 399 19.37 -8.81 -23.71
C GLY A 399 20.48 -7.78 -23.51
N GLY A 400 21.08 -7.39 -24.63
CA GLY A 400 22.22 -6.47 -24.65
C GLY A 400 21.82 -4.98 -24.69
N PRO A 401 22.81 -4.09 -24.79
CA PRO A 401 22.59 -2.66 -25.00
C PRO A 401 21.97 -2.38 -26.38
N ASP A 402 21.71 -1.11 -26.66
CA ASP A 402 21.31 -0.67 -27.99
C ASP A 402 22.28 -1.13 -29.08
N ASP A 403 21.77 -1.28 -30.30
CA ASP A 403 22.42 -1.95 -31.44
C ASP A 403 22.64 -3.47 -31.33
N THR A 404 22.17 -4.13 -30.26
CA THR A 404 22.14 -5.62 -30.21
C THR A 404 20.83 -6.18 -30.79
N PRO A 405 20.87 -7.01 -31.86
CA PRO A 405 19.69 -7.57 -32.50
C PRO A 405 19.25 -8.92 -31.90
N GLU A 406 19.92 -9.39 -30.84
CA GLU A 406 19.74 -10.72 -30.27
C GLU A 406 19.28 -10.62 -28.81
N ILE A 407 18.26 -11.40 -28.45
CA ILE A 407 17.90 -11.68 -27.06
C ILE A 407 17.91 -13.19 -26.81
N SER A 408 18.06 -13.58 -25.55
CA SER A 408 18.16 -14.99 -25.17
C SER A 408 17.34 -15.30 -23.93
N ILE A 409 16.78 -16.51 -23.88
CA ILE A 409 16.11 -17.05 -22.70
C ILE A 409 16.89 -18.26 -22.21
N TRP A 410 17.25 -18.24 -20.93
CA TRP A 410 18.03 -19.26 -20.24
C TRP A 410 17.18 -19.95 -19.18
N ASN A 411 17.41 -21.25 -18.97
CA ASN A 411 16.98 -21.95 -17.78
C ASN A 411 18.04 -21.74 -16.68
N VAL A 412 17.61 -21.21 -15.54
CA VAL A 412 18.48 -20.80 -14.43
C VAL A 412 18.96 -21.99 -13.60
N ASP A 413 18.17 -23.06 -13.53
CA ASP A 413 18.49 -24.20 -12.68
C ASP A 413 19.61 -25.05 -13.27
N ASP A 414 19.54 -25.38 -14.57
CA ASP A 414 20.57 -26.15 -15.27
C ASP A 414 21.60 -25.28 -16.02
N GLY A 415 21.30 -23.99 -16.24
CA GLY A 415 22.16 -23.01 -16.89
C GLY A 415 22.16 -23.06 -18.42
N LYS A 416 21.19 -23.75 -19.05
CA LYS A 416 21.16 -23.89 -20.52
C LYS A 416 20.39 -22.77 -21.22
N LEU A 417 20.88 -22.39 -22.40
CA LEU A 417 20.14 -21.61 -23.38
C LEU A 417 18.92 -22.42 -23.85
N VAL A 418 17.71 -21.86 -23.68
CA VAL A 418 16.45 -22.44 -24.13
C VAL A 418 16.03 -21.87 -25.48
N LEU A 419 16.16 -20.54 -25.63
CA LEU A 419 15.85 -19.82 -26.85
C LEU A 419 16.90 -18.74 -27.11
N LYS A 420 17.29 -18.58 -28.38
CA LYS A 420 17.94 -17.38 -28.90
C LYS A 420 17.07 -16.83 -30.02
N MET A 421 16.64 -15.57 -29.91
CA MET A 421 15.75 -14.92 -30.87
C MET A 421 16.44 -13.68 -31.44
N SER A 422 16.46 -13.59 -32.77
CA SER A 422 16.87 -12.44 -33.56
C SER A 422 16.14 -12.52 -34.90
N GLN A 423 15.59 -11.40 -35.37
CA GLN A 423 14.71 -11.36 -36.56
C GLN A 423 15.42 -10.71 -37.76
N SER A 424 16.09 -9.59 -37.55
CA SER A 424 17.00 -8.95 -38.50
C SER A 424 18.30 -8.51 -37.83
N VAL A 425 19.40 -8.49 -38.60
CA VAL A 425 20.71 -8.00 -38.14
C VAL A 425 20.67 -6.50 -37.83
N ASP A 426 19.75 -5.76 -38.44
CA ASP A 426 19.56 -4.32 -38.22
C ASP A 426 18.76 -3.99 -36.94
N ASP A 427 18.25 -4.98 -36.22
CA ASP A 427 17.39 -4.77 -35.05
C ASP A 427 18.15 -4.17 -33.83
N SER A 428 17.39 -3.79 -32.80
CA SER A 428 17.92 -3.34 -31.51
C SER A 428 16.90 -3.68 -30.43
N LEU A 429 17.16 -4.72 -29.64
CA LEU A 429 16.23 -5.29 -28.67
C LEU A 429 16.73 -5.04 -27.22
N SER A 430 16.76 -3.77 -26.83
CA SER A 430 17.33 -3.30 -25.56
C SER A 430 16.36 -3.33 -24.35
N CYS A 431 15.13 -3.82 -24.51
CA CYS A 431 14.24 -4.14 -23.38
C CYS A 431 13.30 -5.34 -23.66
N GLY A 432 12.81 -5.96 -22.58
CA GLY A 432 11.86 -7.08 -22.68
C GLY A 432 11.29 -7.57 -21.33
N ALA A 433 10.13 -8.22 -21.37
CA ALA A 433 9.42 -8.72 -20.20
C ALA A 433 8.60 -9.99 -20.51
N PHE A 434 8.46 -10.88 -19.52
CA PHE A 434 7.56 -12.03 -19.60
C PHE A 434 6.10 -11.63 -19.29
N ASN A 435 5.16 -12.32 -19.92
CA ASN A 435 3.76 -12.37 -19.51
C ASN A 435 3.64 -13.02 -18.11
N ARG A 436 2.59 -12.72 -17.33
CA ARG A 436 2.37 -13.27 -15.98
C ARG A 436 2.18 -14.80 -15.97
N ASP A 437 1.77 -15.39 -17.09
CA ASP A 437 1.67 -16.84 -17.28
C ASP A 437 3.03 -17.50 -17.62
N GLY A 438 4.08 -16.72 -17.90
CA GLY A 438 5.39 -17.20 -18.34
C GLY A 438 5.46 -17.75 -19.78
N THR A 439 4.31 -18.00 -20.42
CA THR A 439 4.20 -18.64 -21.75
C THR A 439 4.64 -17.77 -22.92
N ARG A 440 4.66 -16.45 -22.75
CA ARG A 440 5.00 -15.45 -23.79
C ARG A 440 5.91 -14.39 -23.21
N PHE A 441 6.62 -13.68 -24.08
CA PHE A 441 7.40 -12.51 -23.73
C PHE A 441 7.28 -11.42 -24.80
N VAL A 442 7.50 -10.18 -24.39
CA VAL A 442 7.68 -9.04 -25.30
C VAL A 442 9.14 -8.60 -25.31
N CYS A 443 9.57 -8.06 -26.44
CA CYS A 443 10.88 -7.42 -26.59
C CYS A 443 10.81 -6.27 -27.60
N GLY A 444 11.76 -5.34 -27.52
CA GLY A 444 11.86 -4.23 -28.48
C GLY A 444 12.93 -3.23 -28.06
N GLY A 445 13.02 -2.12 -28.78
CA GLY A 445 14.01 -1.09 -28.47
C GLY A 445 13.98 0.14 -29.38
N GLN A 446 15.07 0.90 -29.36
CA GLN A 446 15.13 2.28 -29.86
C GLN A 446 15.03 2.43 -31.38
N LYS A 447 15.22 1.37 -32.18
CA LYS A 447 15.12 1.44 -33.65
C LYS A 447 13.69 1.37 -34.18
N GLY A 448 12.72 0.92 -33.37
CA GLY A 448 11.29 0.90 -33.73
C GLY A 448 10.66 -0.50 -33.81
N GLN A 449 11.40 -1.54 -33.44
CA GLN A 449 10.92 -2.91 -33.29
C GLN A 449 10.21 -3.08 -31.95
N PHE A 450 9.03 -3.69 -31.97
CA PHE A 450 8.33 -4.16 -30.79
C PHE A 450 7.59 -5.46 -31.12
N TYR A 451 8.03 -6.57 -30.51
CA TYR A 451 7.60 -7.93 -30.86
C TYR A 451 6.97 -8.64 -29.67
N LEU A 452 5.86 -9.34 -29.91
CA LEU A 452 5.30 -10.34 -29.00
C LEU A 452 5.69 -11.74 -29.50
N CYS A 453 6.32 -12.52 -28.64
CA CYS A 453 6.87 -13.83 -28.95
C CYS A 453 6.36 -14.92 -28.01
N ASP A 454 6.31 -16.14 -28.52
CA ASP A 454 6.12 -17.38 -27.75
C ASP A 454 7.48 -17.96 -27.31
N LEU A 455 7.50 -18.79 -26.26
CA LEU A 455 8.72 -19.49 -25.80
C LEU A 455 9.39 -20.37 -26.87
N SER A 456 8.67 -20.78 -27.92
CA SER A 456 9.23 -21.46 -29.10
C SER A 456 10.16 -20.57 -29.96
N GLY A 457 10.21 -19.26 -29.72
CA GLY A 457 10.87 -18.29 -30.60
C GLY A 457 10.01 -17.77 -31.74
N THR A 458 8.78 -18.27 -31.86
CA THR A 458 7.83 -17.78 -32.87
C THR A 458 7.38 -16.35 -32.53
N ILE A 459 7.61 -15.40 -33.43
CA ILE A 459 6.97 -14.07 -33.37
C ILE A 459 5.48 -14.26 -33.65
N LEU A 460 4.64 -13.85 -32.70
CA LEU A 460 3.19 -13.95 -32.81
C LEU A 460 2.61 -12.73 -33.53
N ASN A 461 2.93 -11.53 -33.03
CA ASN A 461 2.47 -10.23 -33.56
C ASN A 461 3.60 -9.19 -33.41
N THR A 462 3.59 -8.18 -34.28
CA THR A 462 4.58 -7.08 -34.30
C THR A 462 3.90 -5.72 -34.23
N TRP A 463 4.63 -4.73 -33.70
CA TRP A 463 4.36 -3.30 -33.82
C TRP A 463 5.61 -2.63 -34.40
N GLU A 464 5.43 -1.80 -35.42
CA GLU A 464 6.52 -1.14 -36.14
C GLU A 464 6.53 0.38 -35.91
N GLY A 465 7.71 0.98 -35.94
CA GLY A 465 7.91 2.43 -35.80
C GLY A 465 7.84 2.95 -34.35
N VAL A 466 7.36 2.14 -33.40
CA VAL A 466 7.31 2.48 -31.98
C VAL A 466 8.69 2.25 -31.35
N ARG A 467 9.43 3.33 -31.09
CA ARG A 467 10.73 3.29 -30.42
C ARG A 467 10.55 3.25 -28.90
N ILE A 468 10.71 2.07 -28.30
CA ILE A 468 10.55 1.87 -26.86
C ILE A 468 11.89 1.86 -26.13
N ASN A 469 11.89 2.39 -24.91
CA ASN A 469 13.08 2.43 -24.02
C ASN A 469 12.95 1.43 -22.86
N SER A 470 11.71 1.06 -22.50
CA SER A 470 11.40 0.14 -21.39
C SER A 470 9.99 -0.41 -21.55
N VAL A 471 9.70 -1.56 -20.93
CA VAL A 471 8.45 -2.31 -21.12
C VAL A 471 8.08 -3.12 -19.87
N ALA A 472 6.78 -3.23 -19.57
CA ALA A 472 6.21 -4.04 -18.50
C ALA A 472 4.88 -4.68 -18.94
N TYR A 473 4.59 -5.89 -18.47
CA TYR A 473 3.27 -6.50 -18.60
C TYR A 473 2.35 -6.03 -17.46
N ARG A 474 1.08 -5.75 -17.78
CA ARG A 474 0.01 -5.57 -16.78
C ARG A 474 -0.40 -6.90 -16.15
N ALA A 475 -1.15 -6.82 -15.05
CA ALA A 475 -1.74 -7.97 -14.37
C ALA A 475 -2.93 -8.60 -15.14
N ASP A 476 -3.37 -7.98 -16.25
CA ASP A 476 -4.46 -8.45 -17.12
C ASP A 476 -4.01 -9.42 -18.23
N ASN A 477 -2.69 -9.64 -18.38
CA ASN A 477 -2.02 -10.44 -19.42
C ASN A 477 -2.30 -10.03 -20.89
N LYS A 478 -2.97 -8.90 -21.10
CA LYS A 478 -3.42 -8.38 -22.41
C LYS A 478 -2.73 -7.07 -22.76
N THR A 479 -2.64 -6.17 -21.79
CA THR A 479 -2.03 -4.86 -21.92
C THR A 479 -0.54 -4.96 -21.62
N ILE A 480 0.28 -4.53 -22.56
CA ILE A 480 1.71 -4.29 -22.35
C ILE A 480 1.92 -2.78 -22.28
N ILE A 481 2.52 -2.33 -21.19
CA ILE A 481 2.88 -0.93 -20.96
C ILE A 481 4.28 -0.70 -21.50
N ALA A 482 4.49 0.33 -22.31
CA ALA A 482 5.84 0.71 -22.77
C ALA A 482 6.04 2.24 -22.76
N SER A 483 7.28 2.66 -22.48
CA SER A 483 7.70 4.07 -22.50
C SER A 483 8.40 4.39 -23.82
N ASP A 484 7.94 5.43 -24.52
CA ASP A 484 8.43 5.79 -25.86
C ASP A 484 9.30 7.06 -25.89
N ASN A 485 9.96 7.27 -27.03
CA ASN A 485 10.76 8.47 -27.29
C ASN A 485 9.94 9.76 -27.55
N HIS A 486 8.62 9.75 -27.32
CA HIS A 486 7.76 10.94 -27.23
C HIS A 486 7.43 11.33 -25.77
N TYR A 487 8.17 10.77 -24.82
CA TYR A 487 8.18 11.08 -23.38
C TYR A 487 6.88 10.70 -22.67
N ARG A 488 6.21 9.65 -23.17
CA ARG A 488 4.95 9.14 -22.62
C ARG A 488 5.02 7.64 -22.36
N ILE A 489 4.03 7.18 -21.62
CA ILE A 489 3.70 5.75 -21.51
C ILE A 489 2.42 5.50 -22.32
N ARG A 490 2.45 4.49 -23.20
CA ARG A 490 1.24 3.89 -23.81
C ARG A 490 0.99 2.49 -23.27
N GLY A 491 -0.29 2.13 -23.16
CA GLY A 491 -0.75 0.75 -23.09
C GLY A 491 -1.01 0.22 -24.50
N TYR A 492 -0.41 -0.91 -24.82
CA TYR A 492 -0.54 -1.61 -26.10
C TYR A 492 -1.28 -2.94 -25.89
N ASN A 493 -2.29 -3.19 -26.70
CA ASN A 493 -2.94 -4.49 -26.79
C ASN A 493 -2.49 -5.17 -28.10
N PHE A 494 -1.91 -6.36 -27.99
CA PHE A 494 -1.48 -7.15 -29.16
C PHE A 494 -2.59 -8.07 -29.69
N GLU A 495 -3.71 -8.25 -28.96
CA GLU A 495 -4.88 -8.99 -29.42
C GLU A 495 -5.77 -8.11 -30.31
N ASP A 496 -6.04 -6.87 -29.88
CA ASP A 496 -6.80 -5.86 -30.64
C ASP A 496 -5.95 -4.58 -30.87
N PRO A 497 -5.15 -4.50 -31.95
CA PRO A 497 -4.21 -3.38 -32.17
C PRO A 497 -4.84 -1.98 -32.28
N GLY A 498 -6.16 -1.88 -32.49
CA GLY A 498 -6.89 -0.61 -32.49
C GLY A 498 -7.33 -0.11 -31.11
N THR A 499 -6.89 -0.77 -30.02
CA THR A 499 -7.28 -0.44 -28.63
C THR A 499 -6.14 0.15 -27.80
N ASP A 500 -5.06 0.63 -28.42
CA ASP A 500 -3.90 1.19 -27.73
C ASP A 500 -4.13 2.65 -27.25
N PHE A 501 -3.60 3.00 -26.08
CA PHE A 501 -3.99 4.23 -25.37
C PHE A 501 -2.84 4.93 -24.65
N ASP A 502 -2.85 6.26 -24.65
CA ASP A 502 -1.93 7.06 -23.82
C ASP A 502 -2.32 6.96 -22.33
N ILE A 503 -1.37 6.60 -21.49
CA ILE A 503 -1.55 6.53 -20.04
C ILE A 503 -1.19 7.88 -19.42
N LEU A 504 0.06 8.31 -19.59
CA LEU A 504 0.61 9.56 -19.06
C LEU A 504 1.70 10.12 -19.97
N LYS A 505 2.04 11.40 -19.81
CA LYS A 505 3.12 12.06 -20.53
C LYS A 505 3.90 13.02 -19.62
N GLU A 506 5.23 12.95 -19.70
CA GLU A 506 6.17 13.83 -19.03
C GLU A 506 6.77 14.87 -20.01
N PRO A 507 7.31 16.00 -19.51
CA PRO A 507 7.95 17.01 -20.35
C PRO A 507 9.43 16.70 -20.68
N HIS A 508 10.00 15.64 -20.09
CA HIS A 508 11.40 15.24 -20.23
C HIS A 508 11.51 13.74 -20.57
N PRO A 509 12.64 13.27 -21.15
CA PRO A 509 12.81 11.87 -21.55
C PRO A 509 12.61 10.87 -20.41
N ILE A 510 11.66 9.95 -20.60
CA ILE A 510 11.53 8.73 -19.81
C ILE A 510 12.61 7.76 -20.28
N MET A 511 13.52 7.44 -19.36
CA MET A 511 14.69 6.59 -19.61
C MET A 511 14.44 5.15 -19.15
N THR A 512 13.82 4.96 -17.98
CA THR A 512 13.34 3.65 -17.51
C THR A 512 12.08 3.84 -16.68
N PHE A 513 11.25 2.82 -16.55
CA PHE A 513 10.21 2.78 -15.52
C PHE A 513 10.12 1.41 -14.85
N THR A 514 9.36 1.32 -13.77
CA THR A 514 8.98 0.06 -13.12
C THR A 514 7.60 0.21 -12.52
N VAL A 515 6.75 -0.80 -12.69
CA VAL A 515 5.37 -0.85 -12.17
C VAL A 515 5.36 -1.71 -10.91
N ASN A 516 4.53 -1.34 -9.94
CA ASN A 516 4.36 -2.07 -8.69
C ASN A 516 3.56 -3.37 -8.89
N SER A 517 3.65 -4.30 -7.95
CA SER A 517 2.99 -5.61 -7.98
C SER A 517 1.46 -5.55 -8.11
N ALA A 518 0.83 -4.45 -7.68
CA ALA A 518 -0.60 -4.20 -7.79
C ALA A 518 -1.03 -3.48 -9.10
N ASP A 519 -0.09 -3.21 -10.02
CA ASP A 519 -0.36 -2.64 -11.35
C ASP A 519 -1.10 -1.29 -11.33
N ARG A 520 -0.88 -0.49 -10.28
CA ARG A 520 -1.47 0.86 -10.11
C ARG A 520 -0.42 1.96 -10.06
N LEU A 521 0.73 1.73 -9.42
CA LEU A 521 1.79 2.74 -9.28
C LEU A 521 2.96 2.45 -10.23
N ALA A 522 3.49 3.52 -10.84
CA ALA A 522 4.70 3.47 -11.65
C ALA A 522 5.77 4.43 -11.12
N LEU A 523 6.98 3.90 -10.94
CA LEU A 523 8.21 4.67 -10.75
C LEU A 523 8.82 5.00 -12.11
N LEU A 524 9.13 6.27 -12.31
CA LEU A 524 9.60 6.83 -13.57
C LEU A 524 10.93 7.54 -13.36
N ASN A 525 11.98 6.98 -13.99
CA ASN A 525 13.29 7.61 -14.06
C ASN A 525 13.29 8.55 -15.26
N ILE A 526 13.63 9.82 -15.01
CA ILE A 526 13.47 10.92 -15.96
C ILE A 526 14.77 11.72 -16.02
N SER A 527 15.33 11.83 -17.23
CA SER A 527 16.61 12.53 -17.43
C SER A 527 16.54 13.97 -16.88
N SER A 528 17.51 14.31 -16.04
CA SER A 528 17.69 15.63 -15.42
C SER A 528 16.57 16.09 -14.46
N GLN A 529 15.55 15.26 -14.19
CA GLN A 529 14.53 15.52 -13.15
C GLN A 529 14.60 14.52 -11.98
N GLY A 530 15.13 13.32 -12.22
CA GLY A 530 15.21 12.26 -11.21
C GLY A 530 14.00 11.35 -11.23
N LEU A 531 13.49 10.99 -10.05
CA LEU A 531 12.51 9.92 -9.87
C LEU A 531 11.12 10.48 -9.58
N HIS A 532 10.15 10.18 -10.45
CA HIS A 532 8.74 10.52 -10.26
C HIS A 532 7.93 9.27 -9.92
N LEU A 533 6.90 9.43 -9.09
CA LEU A 533 5.89 8.41 -8.80
C LEU A 533 4.56 8.84 -9.42
N TRP A 534 3.96 7.97 -10.22
CA TRP A 534 2.66 8.18 -10.85
C TRP A 534 1.65 7.11 -10.46
N ASP A 535 0.39 7.52 -10.45
CA ASP A 535 -0.75 6.63 -10.50
C ASP A 535 -1.17 6.40 -11.96
N LEU A 536 -1.28 5.14 -12.35
CA LEU A 536 -1.64 4.71 -13.71
C LEU A 536 -3.17 4.69 -13.93
N GLU A 537 -3.94 4.58 -12.85
CA GLU A 537 -5.42 4.56 -12.87
C GLU A 537 -5.97 5.98 -12.79
N ASP A 538 -5.55 6.74 -11.77
CA ASP A 538 -5.90 8.16 -11.58
C ASP A 538 -5.16 9.09 -12.56
N LYS A 539 -4.19 8.55 -13.33
CA LYS A 539 -3.36 9.25 -14.33
C LYS A 539 -2.71 10.54 -13.79
N CYS A 540 -2.25 10.51 -12.54
CA CYS A 540 -1.73 11.68 -11.84
C CYS A 540 -0.30 11.47 -11.31
N LEU A 541 0.48 12.55 -11.27
CA LEU A 541 1.77 12.58 -10.60
C LEU A 541 1.55 12.61 -9.08
N VAL A 542 1.88 11.52 -8.40
CA VAL A 542 1.74 11.37 -6.95
C VAL A 542 2.89 12.08 -6.21
N ARG A 543 4.12 11.96 -6.72
CA ARG A 543 5.32 12.54 -6.06
C ARG A 543 6.50 12.75 -6.99
N ARG A 544 7.39 13.68 -6.63
CA ARG A 544 8.77 13.75 -7.13
C ARG A 544 9.73 13.50 -5.96
N PHE A 545 10.69 12.62 -6.13
CA PHE A 545 11.68 12.30 -5.10
C PHE A 545 12.96 13.10 -5.31
N GLN A 546 13.44 13.71 -4.23
CA GLN A 546 14.58 14.63 -4.27
C GLN A 546 15.88 13.93 -3.87
N GLY A 547 17.02 14.47 -4.33
CA GLY A 547 18.34 14.13 -3.80
C GLY A 547 19.13 13.03 -4.51
N ILE A 548 18.73 12.62 -5.72
CA ILE A 548 19.58 11.88 -6.68
C ILE A 548 20.01 12.77 -7.84
N ARG A 549 21.18 12.48 -8.43
CA ARG A 549 21.56 12.96 -9.77
C ARG A 549 21.48 11.83 -10.79
N GLN A 550 20.90 12.17 -11.94
CA GLN A 550 20.54 11.30 -13.06
C GLN A 550 20.48 12.18 -14.32
N SER A 551 21.41 12.00 -15.25
CA SER A 551 21.55 12.89 -16.41
C SER A 551 21.79 12.15 -17.72
N LYS A 552 22.66 11.13 -17.73
CA LYS A 552 23.17 10.46 -18.94
C LYS A 552 22.97 8.95 -18.94
N PHE A 553 23.02 8.31 -17.78
CA PHE A 553 23.04 6.85 -17.68
C PHE A 553 21.66 6.27 -17.38
N ALA A 554 21.35 5.12 -17.97
CA ALA A 554 20.18 4.32 -17.61
C ALA A 554 20.33 3.81 -16.17
N ILE A 555 19.62 4.44 -15.23
CA ILE A 555 19.47 3.93 -13.87
C ILE A 555 18.10 3.25 -13.77
N HIS A 556 18.04 2.06 -13.19
CA HIS A 556 16.81 1.36 -12.85
C HIS A 556 16.50 1.45 -11.34
N SER A 557 15.29 1.90 -11.02
CA SER A 557 14.75 1.99 -9.65
C SER A 557 13.78 0.84 -9.35
N CYS A 558 13.50 0.59 -8.07
CA CYS A 558 12.54 -0.42 -7.64
C CYS A 558 11.65 0.03 -6.48
N PHE A 559 10.48 -0.61 -6.36
CA PHE A 559 9.68 -0.63 -5.13
C PHE A 559 10.26 -1.60 -4.09
N GLY A 560 9.80 -1.53 -2.84
CA GLY A 560 10.15 -2.48 -1.77
C GLY A 560 9.38 -2.24 -0.46
N GLY A 561 9.58 -3.11 0.53
CA GLY A 561 8.64 -3.27 1.65
C GLY A 561 7.58 -4.34 1.36
N VAL A 562 6.82 -4.77 2.39
CA VAL A 562 5.83 -5.86 2.24
C VAL A 562 4.65 -5.44 1.36
N ASN A 563 4.24 -4.17 1.41
CA ASN A 563 3.19 -3.58 0.60
C ASN A 563 3.76 -2.57 -0.42
N GLU A 564 5.04 -2.72 -0.81
CA GLU A 564 5.74 -1.82 -1.74
C GLU A 564 5.81 -0.34 -1.30
N SER A 565 5.68 -0.06 0.00
CA SER A 565 5.62 1.30 0.56
C SER A 565 6.92 2.11 0.40
N PHE A 566 8.04 1.45 0.08
CA PHE A 566 9.35 2.06 -0.12
C PHE A 566 9.78 2.07 -1.58
N VAL A 567 10.69 2.99 -1.87
CA VAL A 567 11.30 3.21 -3.17
C VAL A 567 12.81 3.24 -2.99
N ALA A 568 13.55 2.57 -3.87
CA ALA A 568 15.01 2.65 -3.91
C ALA A 568 15.51 2.92 -5.34
N SER A 569 16.55 3.74 -5.46
CA SER A 569 17.19 4.09 -6.73
C SER A 569 18.69 4.25 -6.56
N GLY A 570 19.43 3.90 -7.61
CA GLY A 570 20.82 4.30 -7.78
C GLY A 570 20.93 5.80 -8.13
N SER A 571 22.17 6.27 -8.22
CA SER A 571 22.48 7.62 -8.70
C SER A 571 23.85 7.65 -9.36
N GLU A 572 24.06 8.62 -10.25
CA GLU A 572 25.38 8.99 -10.76
C GLU A 572 26.34 9.42 -9.62
N ASP A 573 25.78 9.76 -8.44
CA ASP A 573 26.49 10.16 -7.22
C ASP A 573 27.13 9.03 -6.41
N LYS A 574 27.12 7.79 -6.93
CA LYS A 574 27.70 6.60 -6.25
C LYS A 574 26.95 6.17 -4.98
N LEU A 575 25.73 6.70 -4.81
CA LEU A 575 24.84 6.45 -3.69
C LEU A 575 23.64 5.62 -4.15
N VAL A 576 23.14 4.78 -3.24
CA VAL A 576 21.76 4.29 -3.29
C VAL A 576 20.93 5.21 -2.40
N CYS A 577 19.81 5.72 -2.90
CA CYS A 577 18.85 6.50 -2.12
C CYS A 577 17.60 5.66 -1.86
N ILE A 578 17.02 5.79 -0.67
CA ILE A 578 15.76 5.13 -0.26
C ILE A 578 14.78 6.19 0.26
N TRP A 579 13.52 6.07 -0.15
CA TRP A 579 12.40 6.93 0.29
C TRP A 579 11.20 6.07 0.73
N HIS A 580 10.34 6.63 1.58
CA HIS A 580 8.96 6.16 1.72
C HIS A 580 8.10 6.85 0.65
N ILE A 581 7.12 6.15 0.07
CA ILE A 581 6.21 6.68 -0.98
C ILE A 581 5.52 8.00 -0.57
N GLN A 582 5.34 8.24 0.73
CA GLN A 582 4.70 9.44 1.27
C GLN A 582 5.65 10.64 1.48
N ARG A 583 6.96 10.52 1.22
CA ARG A 583 7.97 11.56 1.47
C ARG A 583 8.80 11.90 0.24
N GLU A 584 9.11 13.18 0.04
CA GLU A 584 9.97 13.63 -1.08
C GLU A 584 11.47 13.51 -0.76
N GLU A 585 11.83 13.73 0.50
CA GLU A 585 13.20 13.60 0.99
C GLU A 585 13.57 12.13 1.28
N PRO A 586 14.81 11.71 1.00
CA PRO A 586 15.24 10.34 1.23
C PRO A 586 15.41 10.03 2.72
N LEU A 587 14.84 8.91 3.15
CA LEU A 587 15.05 8.32 4.47
C LEU A 587 16.52 7.91 4.68
N GLY A 588 17.17 7.46 3.61
CA GLY A 588 18.52 6.94 3.65
C GLY A 588 19.30 7.23 2.37
N LYS A 589 20.60 7.52 2.54
CA LYS A 589 21.59 7.59 1.46
C LYS A 589 22.71 6.62 1.80
N LEU A 590 22.75 5.49 1.10
CA LEU A 590 23.72 4.43 1.34
C LEU A 590 24.97 4.70 0.49
N ALA A 591 26.10 4.92 1.17
CA ALA A 591 27.39 5.15 0.54
C ALA A 591 28.24 3.87 0.53
N GLY A 592 28.96 3.63 -0.56
CA GLY A 592 29.90 2.52 -0.64
C GLY A 592 30.40 2.20 -2.04
N HIS A 593 29.61 2.43 -3.08
CA HIS A 593 30.08 2.29 -4.46
C HIS A 593 31.10 3.40 -4.79
N THR A 594 32.02 3.10 -5.71
CA THR A 594 33.10 3.99 -6.13
C THR A 594 32.87 4.62 -7.51
N LYS A 595 31.88 4.14 -8.26
CA LYS A 595 31.31 4.76 -9.47
C LYS A 595 29.78 4.85 -9.36
N THR A 596 29.14 5.37 -10.42
CA THR A 596 27.69 5.37 -10.72
C THR A 596 26.98 4.08 -10.29
N VAL A 597 25.74 4.18 -9.80
CA VAL A 597 24.89 3.01 -9.49
C VAL A 597 23.79 2.92 -10.53
N ASN A 598 23.82 1.86 -11.35
CA ASN A 598 22.99 1.69 -12.54
C ASN A 598 21.68 0.94 -12.28
N CYS A 599 21.66 0.06 -11.28
CA CYS A 599 20.47 -0.71 -10.99
C CYS A 599 20.36 -0.97 -9.49
N VAL A 600 19.13 -0.91 -8.99
CA VAL A 600 18.78 -1.30 -7.63
C VAL A 600 17.57 -2.23 -7.69
N SER A 601 17.62 -3.34 -6.97
CA SER A 601 16.52 -4.31 -6.84
C SER A 601 16.33 -4.66 -5.38
N TRP A 602 15.14 -4.37 -4.85
CA TRP A 602 14.68 -4.91 -3.58
C TRP A 602 14.29 -6.38 -3.76
N ASN A 603 14.45 -7.20 -2.71
CA ASN A 603 13.97 -8.58 -2.73
C ASN A 603 12.46 -8.62 -2.40
N PRO A 604 11.62 -9.27 -3.24
CA PRO A 604 10.17 -9.26 -3.06
C PRO A 604 9.67 -10.13 -1.89
N MET A 605 10.45 -11.13 -1.44
CA MET A 605 10.07 -12.03 -0.33
C MET A 605 10.79 -11.68 0.98
N PHE A 606 11.90 -10.95 0.91
CA PHE A 606 12.73 -10.59 2.06
C PHE A 606 12.96 -9.07 2.11
N PRO A 607 12.03 -8.27 2.67
CA PRO A 607 12.11 -6.81 2.71
C PRO A 607 13.36 -6.24 3.40
N SER A 608 14.06 -7.03 4.20
CA SER A 608 15.35 -6.67 4.80
C SER A 608 16.55 -6.82 3.85
N LEU A 609 16.35 -7.11 2.56
CA LEU A 609 17.40 -7.39 1.58
C LEU A 609 17.24 -6.56 0.29
N LEU A 610 18.29 -5.83 -0.05
CA LEU A 610 18.36 -4.92 -1.20
C LEU A 610 19.70 -5.14 -1.94
N ALA A 611 19.69 -5.16 -3.27
CA ALA A 611 20.89 -5.28 -4.09
C ALA A 611 21.09 -4.02 -4.97
N SER A 612 22.34 -3.61 -5.20
CA SER A 612 22.69 -2.55 -6.14
C SER A 612 23.90 -2.90 -7.01
N ALA A 613 23.82 -2.59 -8.30
CA ALA A 613 24.87 -2.80 -9.30
C ALA A 613 25.47 -1.47 -9.77
N SER A 614 26.78 -1.46 -10.06
CA SER A 614 27.56 -0.26 -10.33
C SER A 614 28.61 -0.48 -11.42
N ASP A 615 28.98 0.62 -12.08
CA ASP A 615 30.15 0.66 -12.97
C ASP A 615 31.47 0.36 -12.21
N ASP A 616 31.48 0.27 -10.87
CA ASP A 616 32.69 -0.15 -10.12
C ASP A 616 32.99 -1.65 -10.16
N ALA A 617 32.31 -2.40 -11.04
CA ALA A 617 32.37 -3.86 -11.20
C ALA A 617 31.91 -4.66 -9.96
N THR A 618 31.27 -4.00 -8.98
CA THR A 618 30.72 -4.66 -7.79
C THR A 618 29.20 -4.65 -7.76
N VAL A 619 28.65 -5.66 -7.08
CA VAL A 619 27.25 -5.67 -6.64
C VAL A 619 27.24 -5.66 -5.11
N ARG A 620 26.59 -4.65 -4.53
CA ARG A 620 26.46 -4.51 -3.07
C ARG A 620 25.14 -5.06 -2.60
N ILE A 621 25.21 -5.83 -1.52
CA ILE A 621 24.07 -6.40 -0.82
C ILE A 621 23.90 -5.62 0.48
N TRP A 622 22.77 -4.95 0.60
CA TRP A 622 22.39 -4.13 1.74
C TRP A 622 21.33 -4.84 2.56
N GLY A 623 21.43 -4.69 3.87
CA GLY A 623 20.50 -5.27 4.81
C GLY A 623 20.55 -4.59 6.18
N PRO A 624 19.92 -5.21 7.19
CA PRO A 624 19.77 -4.64 8.52
C PRO A 624 21.12 -4.34 9.17
N LYS A 625 21.11 -3.39 10.10
CA LYS A 625 22.24 -3.19 11.01
C LYS A 625 22.50 -4.49 11.75
N SER A 626 23.72 -5.02 11.66
CA SER A 626 24.07 -6.17 12.48
C SER A 626 24.14 -5.74 13.94
N HIS A 627 23.21 -6.22 14.77
CA HIS A 627 23.41 -6.27 16.21
C HIS A 627 24.64 -7.16 16.45
N SER A 628 25.76 -6.51 16.76
CA SER A 628 27.05 -7.19 16.91
C SER A 628 26.95 -8.18 18.06
N ALA A 629 26.90 -9.48 17.74
CA ALA A 629 27.07 -10.54 18.72
C ALA A 629 28.38 -10.27 19.49
N ASN A 630 28.30 -10.35 20.83
CA ASN A 630 29.30 -9.85 21.77
C ASN A 630 30.74 -9.95 21.26
N ALA A 631 31.31 -8.81 20.87
CA ALA A 631 32.71 -8.69 20.52
C ALA A 631 33.56 -8.71 21.79
N THR A 632 33.70 -9.89 22.40
CA THR A 632 34.76 -10.18 23.37
C THR A 632 36.09 -10.24 22.60
N PRO A 633 37.03 -9.32 22.85
CA PRO A 633 38.36 -9.42 22.25
C PRO A 633 39.15 -10.47 23.01
N GLU A 634 39.05 -11.74 22.59
CA GLU A 634 40.01 -12.75 23.04
C GLU A 634 41.37 -12.41 22.43
N SER A 635 42.27 -11.92 23.29
CA SER A 635 43.64 -11.55 22.97
C SER A 635 44.49 -12.77 22.64
N ASP A 636 45.55 -12.57 21.86
CA ASP A 636 46.59 -13.58 21.64
C ASP A 636 47.11 -14.18 22.96
N ASP A 637 47.16 -15.51 23.04
CA ASP A 637 48.32 -16.18 23.65
C ASP A 637 48.51 -17.60 23.08
N CYS A 638 49.64 -18.23 23.42
CA CYS A 638 50.33 -19.12 22.49
C CYS A 638 50.32 -20.62 22.85
N SER A 639 50.43 -21.44 21.79
CA SER A 639 51.17 -22.72 21.72
C SER A 639 50.54 -24.06 22.19
N SER A 640 50.60 -25.01 21.23
CA SER A 640 51.05 -26.41 21.37
C SER A 640 50.08 -27.60 21.62
N CYS A 641 50.34 -28.65 20.83
CA CYS A 641 50.20 -30.10 21.06
C CYS A 641 48.85 -30.78 21.44
N SER A 642 48.14 -31.22 20.39
CA SER A 642 47.91 -32.66 20.08
C SER A 642 46.79 -33.50 20.76
N SER A 643 46.45 -34.59 20.06
CA SER A 643 45.69 -35.79 20.47
C SER A 643 44.13 -35.77 20.50
N SER A 644 43.56 -36.22 19.37
CA SER A 644 42.48 -37.21 19.24
C SER A 644 41.49 -37.47 20.40
N SER A 645 40.18 -37.39 20.07
CA SER A 645 39.25 -38.48 20.38
C SER A 645 38.09 -38.53 19.38
N SER A 646 37.93 -39.66 18.70
CA SER A 646 36.78 -39.97 17.84
C SER A 646 35.61 -40.53 18.64
N TRP A 647 34.39 -40.07 18.39
CA TRP A 647 33.16 -40.73 18.86
C TRP A 647 32.19 -40.96 17.70
N ASN A 648 32.07 -42.21 17.29
CA ASN A 648 30.90 -42.69 16.55
C ASN A 648 29.75 -42.86 17.56
N MET A 649 28.51 -42.60 17.13
CA MET A 649 27.38 -43.40 17.60
C MET A 649 26.35 -43.55 16.50
N THR A 650 26.13 -44.81 16.10
CA THR A 650 25.13 -45.24 15.12
C THR A 650 23.93 -45.86 15.84
N SER A 651 22.74 -45.65 15.27
CA SER A 651 21.60 -46.56 15.38
C SER A 651 20.85 -46.59 14.06
#